data_AF-A0A9E6FBG4-F1
#
_entry.id   AF-A0A9E6FBG4-F1
#
_cell.length_a   1.000
_cell.length_b   1.000
_cell.length_c   1.000
_cell.angle_alpha   90.00
_cell.angle_beta   90.00
_cell.angle_gamma   90.00
#
_symmetry.space_group_name_H-M   'P 1'
#
loop_
_entity.id
_entity.type
_entity.pdbx_description
1 polymer ?
#
loop_
_entity_poly.entity_id
_entity_poly.type
_entity_poly.pdbx_seq_one_letter_code
_entity_poly.pdbx_strand_id
1 'polypeptide(L)'
;MRKIIILILSLWLMIGNQKMNVSALGSGTPLDPWQIFTVDDLKAIGTVGDWDDSYILMNNLDLSGKNWTALGTSGTHLFSGTFDGNEHDISGLTIDVLDVSSDFVSLGLFYGLGGATITDLSMSFVDISVIVTDPEFYIGALAGFAKVEEGGKLLIDHVTIKGTMDVSYRLDALVSRHRTVGGMIGEVIGDNDPTNPSLISNNTVALDMGVNFDLLYEDYYYFNGDMAIGGFVGHAEDTLFQSNIYESTDLAFTSEFVINDWDEIYVGGIVGLYTTETDYTSANRSIFLDNTTRNASVKGYVNVGGLIGKYISSINNHIYEAGLNEVLVQGFYYVGGIVGYGAHLTFENIRIKTLSMKSLQTNSSKFGGVIAYGTDIDFKGIINIDGFVFSESFDDDNAQTIGSLAGQLMESSSEAFITAKNVEINAYGVIGGLIGAVYTMSIDQATVSNANLVATSNVGGIVGVITYGTLTSLKNVTFDGEIHAESFVGGISGRLDSKTNIDHAIVLGDIYISEVLGGGLIGRSIYNYVDTDMLIVTESYVRANIHYTYNTKGVGGLIGGASSNWSLSSNPIKLTDVYFAGQILMIEDAENPNATNPEFIDPILGWDVNGGAHVFTYVYYDSTLYPGTNNKNIGVGKTTTEMMLKTAYEGFDFSGLDHWFIYSEFNDGYATFNPGLVRIDFTGTDGTLLGIVIIDPNSTVNPIDDPKLEGFVFDKWLDEEDNPFDFNTSLGESIVLKASFKEELPDTGVQSYWMWILGISLGLGLISRKKQDSK
;
A
#
# COMPACT_ATOMS: atom_id res chain seq x y z
N MET A 1 -13.23 68.71 45.40
CA MET A 1 -12.62 68.02 44.23
C MET A 1 -11.90 66.73 44.59
N ARG A 2 -11.02 66.66 45.60
CA ARG A 2 -10.31 65.40 45.97
C ARG A 2 -11.18 64.21 46.43
N LYS A 3 -12.38 64.43 47.00
CA LYS A 3 -13.28 63.35 47.44
C LYS A 3 -14.20 62.78 46.34
N ILE A 4 -14.37 63.49 45.22
CA ILE A 4 -15.20 63.05 44.07
C ILE A 4 -14.35 62.26 43.06
N ILE A 5 -13.07 62.59 42.92
CA ILE A 5 -12.12 61.86 42.05
C ILE A 5 -11.81 60.45 42.61
N ILE A 6 -11.74 60.28 43.93
CA ILE A 6 -11.52 58.96 44.55
C ILE A 6 -12.76 58.06 44.41
N LEU A 7 -13.98 58.62 44.48
CA LEU A 7 -15.21 57.84 44.29
C LEU A 7 -15.40 57.39 42.82
N ILE A 8 -14.97 58.20 41.85
CA ILE A 8 -15.04 57.88 40.42
C ILE A 8 -13.92 56.90 40.02
N LEU A 9 -12.71 56.99 40.60
CA LEU A 9 -11.67 55.95 40.42
C LEU A 9 -12.07 54.61 41.07
N SER A 10 -12.73 54.62 42.22
CA SER A 10 -13.20 53.38 42.86
C SER A 10 -14.42 52.77 42.15
N LEU A 11 -15.28 53.58 41.52
CA LEU A 11 -16.37 53.08 40.67
C LEU A 11 -15.86 52.54 39.33
N TRP A 12 -14.77 53.09 38.77
CA TRP A 12 -14.14 52.56 37.56
C TRP A 12 -13.40 51.23 37.83
N LEU A 13 -12.81 51.05 39.02
CA LEU A 13 -12.24 49.77 39.46
C LEU A 13 -13.30 48.70 39.79
N MET A 14 -14.56 49.09 40.04
CA MET A 14 -15.66 48.15 40.33
C MET A 14 -16.57 47.84 39.13
N ILE A 15 -16.43 48.54 38.00
CA ILE A 15 -17.17 48.26 36.75
C ILE A 15 -16.29 47.53 35.71
N GLY A 16 -14.98 47.41 35.97
CA GLY A 16 -14.02 46.72 35.09
C GLY A 16 -13.52 45.34 35.57
N ASN A 17 -14.16 44.71 36.56
CA ASN A 17 -13.79 43.38 37.05
C ASN A 17 -15.05 42.55 37.36
N GLN A 18 -15.61 41.91 36.33
CA GLN A 18 -16.01 40.51 36.48
C GLN A 18 -14.85 39.67 35.90
N LYS A 19 -13.64 39.83 36.47
CA LYS A 19 -12.49 38.99 36.18
C LYS A 19 -12.53 37.81 37.15
N MET A 20 -12.49 36.60 36.60
CA MET A 20 -12.21 35.30 37.21
C MET A 20 -12.47 35.15 38.72
N ASN A 21 -13.45 34.32 39.09
CA ASN A 21 -13.35 33.49 40.29
C ASN A 21 -12.67 32.15 39.92
N VAL A 22 -11.54 32.22 39.21
CA VAL A 22 -10.72 31.05 38.89
C VAL A 22 -9.48 31.15 39.75
N SER A 23 -9.05 30.04 40.36
CA SER A 23 -7.76 29.95 41.05
C SER A 23 -6.57 29.96 40.08
N ALA A 24 -6.82 30.11 38.78
CA ALA A 24 -5.83 30.09 37.72
C ALA A 24 -4.88 31.29 37.78
N LEU A 25 -3.59 30.99 37.66
CA LEU A 25 -2.51 31.98 37.55
C LEU A 25 -2.16 32.16 36.07
N GLY A 26 -1.90 33.38 35.61
CA GLY A 26 -1.52 33.67 34.23
C GLY A 26 -2.16 34.95 33.70
N SER A 27 -2.05 35.18 32.40
CA SER A 27 -2.77 36.24 31.67
C SER A 27 -3.46 35.76 30.40
N GLY A 28 -3.40 34.46 30.07
CA GLY A 28 -4.01 33.87 28.88
C GLY A 28 -3.19 34.05 27.60
N THR A 29 -2.00 34.66 27.68
CA THR A 29 -1.13 34.84 26.51
C THR A 29 -0.25 33.61 26.29
N PRO A 30 0.25 33.37 25.06
CA PRO A 30 1.16 32.23 24.80
C PRO A 30 2.42 32.20 25.68
N LEU A 31 2.88 33.36 26.19
CA LEU A 31 4.05 33.44 27.08
C LEU A 31 3.70 33.34 28.58
N ASP A 32 2.43 33.45 28.92
CA ASP A 32 1.92 33.45 30.29
C ASP A 32 0.49 32.85 30.30
N PRO A 33 0.38 31.54 29.99
CA PRO A 33 -0.90 30.86 29.86
C PRO A 33 -1.63 30.77 31.20
N TRP A 34 -2.94 30.61 31.16
CA TRP A 34 -3.74 30.30 32.34
C TRP A 34 -3.41 28.90 32.87
N GLN A 35 -2.99 28.83 34.13
CA GLN A 35 -2.61 27.60 34.82
C GLN A 35 -3.82 26.93 35.47
N ILE A 36 -4.08 25.67 35.09
CA ILE A 36 -5.24 24.90 35.54
C ILE A 36 -4.80 23.87 36.58
N PHE A 37 -5.21 24.04 37.84
CA PHE A 37 -4.84 23.16 38.95
C PHE A 37 -5.92 22.17 39.35
N THR A 38 -7.18 22.49 39.07
CA THR A 38 -8.35 21.75 39.54
C THR A 38 -9.42 21.59 38.45
N VAL A 39 -10.33 20.63 38.66
CA VAL A 39 -11.49 20.41 37.78
C VAL A 39 -12.38 21.64 37.70
N ASP A 40 -12.51 22.41 38.79
CA ASP A 40 -13.33 23.62 38.79
C ASP A 40 -12.68 24.74 37.96
N ASP A 41 -11.33 24.83 37.95
CA ASP A 41 -10.61 25.75 37.06
C ASP A 41 -10.86 25.39 35.58
N LEU A 42 -10.78 24.09 35.24
CA LEU A 42 -11.06 23.59 33.89
C LEU A 42 -12.50 23.91 33.46
N LYS A 43 -13.49 23.65 34.33
CA LYS A 43 -14.90 23.95 34.05
C LYS A 43 -15.18 25.43 33.88
N ALA A 44 -14.42 26.30 34.54
CA ALA A 44 -14.61 27.74 34.43
C ALA A 44 -14.36 28.22 33.00
N ILE A 45 -13.40 27.62 32.27
CA ILE A 45 -13.09 27.94 30.85
C ILE A 45 -14.35 27.84 29.99
N GLY A 46 -15.16 26.79 30.18
CA GLY A 46 -16.41 26.58 29.44
C GLY A 46 -17.51 27.62 29.74
N THR A 47 -17.36 28.44 30.78
CA THR A 47 -18.37 29.42 31.20
C THR A 47 -18.02 30.88 30.91
N VAL A 48 -16.72 31.20 30.84
CA VAL A 48 -16.25 32.59 30.67
C VAL A 48 -16.13 33.01 29.20
N GLY A 49 -15.90 32.08 28.29
CA GLY A 49 -15.88 32.34 26.85
C GLY A 49 -14.56 32.86 26.28
N ASP A 50 -13.48 32.87 27.06
CA ASP A 50 -12.12 33.26 26.63
C ASP A 50 -11.45 32.11 25.83
N TRP A 51 -12.08 31.71 24.72
CA TRP A 51 -11.75 30.48 23.98
C TRP A 51 -10.62 30.63 22.94
N ASP A 52 -10.03 31.81 22.82
CA ASP A 52 -8.84 32.15 22.04
C ASP A 52 -7.56 32.30 22.90
N ASP A 53 -7.67 32.15 24.22
CA ASP A 53 -6.55 32.23 25.17
C ASP A 53 -5.68 30.95 25.21
N SER A 54 -4.51 31.05 25.84
CA SER A 54 -3.60 29.94 26.12
C SER A 54 -3.77 29.39 27.53
N TYR A 55 -3.82 28.05 27.65
CA TYR A 55 -4.06 27.30 28.88
C TYR A 55 -3.01 26.20 29.06
N ILE A 56 -2.62 25.93 30.30
CA ILE A 56 -1.69 24.86 30.65
C ILE A 56 -2.17 24.08 31.88
N LEU A 57 -2.14 22.74 31.82
CA LEU A 57 -2.42 21.92 32.99
C LEU A 57 -1.23 21.90 33.96
N MET A 58 -1.53 21.97 35.25
CA MET A 58 -0.54 21.91 36.32
C MET A 58 -0.67 20.66 37.20
N ASN A 59 -1.72 19.85 36.97
CA ASN A 59 -2.02 18.61 37.68
C ASN A 59 -2.88 17.70 36.80
N ASN A 60 -2.86 16.39 37.10
CA ASN A 60 -3.88 15.48 36.59
C ASN A 60 -5.25 15.84 37.18
N LEU A 61 -6.30 15.74 36.37
CA LEU A 61 -7.66 16.14 36.71
C LEU A 61 -8.61 14.95 36.57
N ASP A 62 -9.38 14.66 37.62
CA ASP A 62 -10.35 13.56 37.63
C ASP A 62 -11.79 14.07 37.48
N LEU A 63 -12.39 13.81 36.32
CA LEU A 63 -13.77 14.16 35.96
C LEU A 63 -14.79 13.10 36.41
N SER A 64 -14.38 12.01 37.06
CA SER A 64 -15.27 10.93 37.47
C SER A 64 -16.44 11.42 38.32
N GLY A 65 -17.67 11.10 37.91
CA GLY A 65 -18.91 11.50 38.59
C GLY A 65 -19.19 13.01 38.53
N LYS A 66 -18.52 13.75 37.64
CA LYS A 66 -18.78 15.17 37.39
C LYS A 66 -19.53 15.32 36.07
N ASN A 67 -20.60 16.11 36.08
CA ASN A 67 -21.22 16.52 34.81
C ASN A 67 -20.22 17.35 34.01
N TRP A 68 -20.10 17.04 32.72
CA TRP A 68 -19.25 17.75 31.79
C TRP A 68 -20.07 18.69 30.90
N THR A 69 -19.48 19.82 30.57
CA THR A 69 -19.98 20.74 29.55
C THR A 69 -18.78 21.07 28.68
N ALA A 70 -18.93 20.87 27.38
CA ALA A 70 -17.85 21.02 26.43
C ALA A 70 -17.29 22.46 26.44
N LEU A 71 -15.99 22.59 26.14
CA LEU A 71 -15.33 23.88 25.98
C LEU A 71 -15.60 24.44 24.58
N GLY A 72 -16.02 25.71 24.47
CA GLY A 72 -16.50 26.29 23.23
C GLY A 72 -17.99 26.03 22.96
N THR A 73 -18.53 26.68 21.93
CA THR A 73 -19.92 26.50 21.45
C THR A 73 -20.02 26.83 19.96
N SER A 74 -21.20 26.63 19.36
CA SER A 74 -21.46 26.88 17.94
C SER A 74 -21.20 28.32 17.47
N GLY A 75 -21.03 28.47 16.15
CA GLY A 75 -20.78 29.75 15.50
C GLY A 75 -19.34 30.22 15.67
N THR A 76 -19.13 31.52 15.91
CA THR A 76 -17.80 32.14 16.06
C THR A 76 -17.15 31.91 17.43
N HIS A 77 -17.56 30.88 18.13
CA HIS A 77 -17.24 30.66 19.54
C HIS A 77 -16.60 29.28 19.78
N LEU A 78 -15.91 28.77 18.76
CA LEU A 78 -15.08 27.58 18.86
C LEU A 78 -13.85 27.86 19.70
N PHE A 79 -13.25 26.81 20.27
CA PHE A 79 -11.95 26.94 20.90
C PHE A 79 -10.87 27.10 19.84
N SER A 80 -10.20 28.24 19.81
CA SER A 80 -9.14 28.59 18.84
C SER A 80 -7.78 28.86 19.53
N GLY A 81 -7.76 28.80 20.86
CA GLY A 81 -6.58 29.03 21.67
C GLY A 81 -5.59 27.86 21.71
N THR A 82 -4.70 27.90 22.71
CA THR A 82 -3.74 26.82 22.98
C THR A 82 -4.13 26.08 24.24
N PHE A 83 -4.14 24.76 24.21
CA PHE A 83 -4.33 23.91 25.38
C PHE A 83 -3.16 22.94 25.50
N ASP A 84 -2.24 23.25 26.40
CA ASP A 84 -1.07 22.43 26.71
C ASP A 84 -1.41 21.52 27.91
N GLY A 85 -1.47 20.22 27.65
CA GLY A 85 -1.67 19.20 28.66
C GLY A 85 -0.48 19.04 29.60
N ASN A 86 0.73 19.50 29.22
CA ASN A 86 1.94 19.46 30.03
C ASN A 86 2.19 18.07 30.64
N GLU A 87 1.98 17.04 29.83
CA GLU A 87 2.06 15.60 30.16
C GLU A 87 1.07 15.13 31.24
N HIS A 88 0.06 15.93 31.57
CA HIS A 88 -0.97 15.59 32.54
C HIS A 88 -2.17 14.86 31.93
N ASP A 89 -2.87 14.13 32.79
CA ASP A 89 -4.04 13.33 32.44
C ASP A 89 -5.35 14.00 32.88
N ILE A 90 -6.34 14.03 31.98
CA ILE A 90 -7.74 14.30 32.29
C ILE A 90 -8.49 12.96 32.28
N SER A 91 -8.73 12.40 33.46
CA SER A 91 -9.33 11.07 33.60
C SER A 91 -10.84 11.11 33.82
N GLY A 92 -11.55 10.06 33.42
CA GLY A 92 -12.94 9.83 33.82
C GLY A 92 -13.95 10.78 33.15
N LEU A 93 -13.65 11.27 31.95
CA LEU A 93 -14.61 12.03 31.14
C LEU A 93 -15.78 11.12 30.77
N THR A 94 -16.97 11.43 31.30
CA THR A 94 -18.21 10.74 30.93
C THR A 94 -19.13 11.67 30.13
N ILE A 95 -19.54 11.24 28.94
CA ILE A 95 -20.57 11.90 28.14
C ILE A 95 -21.69 10.89 27.93
N ASP A 96 -22.80 11.09 28.64
CA ASP A 96 -24.01 10.28 28.51
C ASP A 96 -25.13 11.13 27.92
N VAL A 97 -25.48 10.85 26.67
CA VAL A 97 -26.47 11.59 25.90
C VAL A 97 -27.54 10.63 25.44
N LEU A 98 -28.76 10.80 25.95
CA LEU A 98 -29.90 9.92 25.64
C LEU A 98 -31.00 10.69 24.92
N ASP A 99 -31.38 10.19 23.74
CA ASP A 99 -32.57 10.60 22.98
C ASP A 99 -32.59 12.11 22.66
N VAL A 100 -31.51 12.60 22.06
CA VAL A 100 -31.44 14.00 21.61
C VAL A 100 -32.12 14.15 20.26
N SER A 101 -33.18 14.96 20.24
CA SER A 101 -33.92 15.39 19.04
C SER A 101 -33.53 16.83 18.65
N SER A 102 -32.23 17.16 18.61
CA SER A 102 -31.74 18.43 18.06
C SER A 102 -31.48 18.31 16.56
N ASP A 103 -31.37 19.43 15.86
CA ASP A 103 -30.94 19.38 14.45
C ASP A 103 -29.44 19.06 14.32
N PHE A 104 -28.65 19.40 15.34
CA PHE A 104 -27.20 19.25 15.35
C PHE A 104 -26.67 18.86 16.73
N VAL A 105 -25.74 17.90 16.78
CA VAL A 105 -25.07 17.43 18.00
C VAL A 105 -23.57 17.46 17.79
N SER A 106 -22.84 18.10 18.71
CA SER A 106 -21.37 18.06 18.73
C SER A 106 -20.90 17.73 20.14
N LEU A 107 -20.12 16.66 20.29
CA LEU A 107 -19.72 16.11 21.58
C LEU A 107 -18.21 15.87 21.67
N GLY A 108 -17.65 16.19 22.84
CA GLY A 108 -16.25 15.96 23.21
C GLY A 108 -15.84 16.77 24.44
N LEU A 109 -14.55 16.71 24.79
CA LEU A 109 -13.96 17.64 25.77
C LEU A 109 -14.17 19.09 25.30
N PHE A 110 -13.94 19.34 24.02
CA PHE A 110 -14.27 20.57 23.31
C PHE A 110 -15.54 20.38 22.46
N TYR A 111 -16.36 21.43 22.37
CA TYR A 111 -17.51 21.44 21.47
C TYR A 111 -17.03 21.40 20.02
N GLY A 112 -16.03 22.23 19.70
CA GLY A 112 -15.33 22.22 18.43
C GLY A 112 -14.11 23.13 18.46
N LEU A 113 -13.19 22.91 17.54
CA LEU A 113 -11.92 23.62 17.42
C LEU A 113 -11.92 24.56 16.21
N GLY A 114 -11.44 25.78 16.39
CA GLY A 114 -11.34 26.82 15.37
C GLY A 114 -9.89 27.21 15.08
N GLY A 115 -9.09 26.32 14.48
CA GLY A 115 -7.64 26.55 14.32
C GLY A 115 -6.86 26.57 15.65
N ALA A 116 -7.15 25.60 16.53
CA ALA A 116 -6.53 25.49 17.86
C ALA A 116 -5.19 24.73 17.85
N THR A 117 -4.44 24.89 18.94
CA THR A 117 -3.27 24.03 19.26
C THR A 117 -3.53 23.23 20.52
N ILE A 118 -3.52 21.90 20.43
CA ILE A 118 -3.70 20.98 21.56
C ILE A 118 -2.48 20.07 21.64
N THR A 119 -1.74 20.08 22.75
CA THR A 119 -0.51 19.31 22.89
C THR A 119 -0.40 18.57 24.22
N ASP A 120 0.38 17.50 24.25
CA ASP A 120 0.89 16.84 25.47
C ASP A 120 -0.19 16.44 26.50
N LEU A 121 -1.35 16.01 26.00
CA LEU A 121 -2.53 15.70 26.81
C LEU A 121 -2.81 14.20 26.84
N SER A 122 -2.97 13.64 28.04
CA SER A 122 -3.56 12.31 28.21
C SER A 122 -5.03 12.41 28.63
N MET A 123 -5.86 11.51 28.10
CA MET A 123 -7.24 11.33 28.50
C MET A 123 -7.49 9.84 28.75
N SER A 124 -7.57 9.46 30.03
CA SER A 124 -7.79 8.07 30.44
C SER A 124 -9.21 7.83 30.98
N PHE A 125 -9.69 6.59 30.84
CA PHE A 125 -11.05 6.20 31.29
C PHE A 125 -12.15 7.09 30.70
N VAL A 126 -12.01 7.46 29.41
CA VAL A 126 -13.07 8.11 28.66
C VAL A 126 -14.24 7.13 28.52
N ASP A 127 -15.46 7.60 28.74
CA ASP A 127 -16.69 6.80 28.58
C ASP A 127 -17.76 7.65 27.88
N ILE A 128 -17.97 7.39 26.60
CA ILE A 128 -18.91 8.14 25.76
C ILE A 128 -20.02 7.18 25.33
N SER A 129 -21.25 7.45 25.80
CA SER A 129 -22.45 6.69 25.45
C SER A 129 -23.49 7.64 24.87
N VAL A 130 -23.81 7.48 23.59
CA VAL A 130 -24.67 8.39 22.85
C VAL A 130 -25.78 7.64 22.17
N ILE A 131 -27.02 8.08 22.39
CA ILE A 131 -28.20 7.66 21.64
C ILE A 131 -28.83 8.89 20.99
N VAL A 132 -28.81 8.94 19.67
CA VAL A 132 -29.29 10.07 18.87
C VAL A 132 -30.38 9.65 17.90
N THR A 133 -31.40 10.49 17.72
CA THR A 133 -32.55 10.24 16.84
C THR A 133 -32.69 11.36 15.81
N ASP A 134 -32.29 11.09 14.56
CA ASP A 134 -32.28 12.04 13.43
C ASP A 134 -31.38 13.31 13.46
N PRO A 135 -30.44 13.59 14.40
CA PRO A 135 -29.59 14.77 14.27
C PRO A 135 -28.51 14.61 13.19
N GLU A 136 -28.02 15.73 12.67
CA GLU A 136 -26.64 15.79 12.16
C GLU A 136 -25.73 15.72 13.39
N PHE A 137 -24.68 14.89 13.39
CA PHE A 137 -23.87 14.75 14.59
C PHE A 137 -22.39 14.51 14.30
N TYR A 138 -21.55 15.13 15.13
CA TYR A 138 -20.11 14.94 15.15
C TYR A 138 -19.67 14.57 16.57
N ILE A 139 -19.08 13.40 16.73
CA ILE A 139 -18.71 12.86 18.04
C ILE A 139 -17.23 12.52 18.03
N GLY A 140 -16.49 13.06 18.99
CA GLY A 140 -15.15 12.60 19.31
C GLY A 140 -14.76 12.89 20.75
N ALA A 141 -13.83 12.11 21.31
CA ALA A 141 -13.48 12.27 22.71
C ALA A 141 -12.82 13.63 22.99
N LEU A 142 -11.97 14.10 22.07
CA LEU A 142 -11.35 15.41 22.17
C LEU A 142 -12.31 16.50 21.69
N ALA A 143 -12.87 16.38 20.49
CA ALA A 143 -13.80 17.37 19.95
C ALA A 143 -14.82 16.74 19.00
N GLY A 144 -16.01 17.33 18.90
CA GLY A 144 -16.97 16.92 17.87
C GLY A 144 -16.47 17.28 16.47
N PHE A 145 -16.04 18.53 16.26
CA PHE A 145 -15.43 18.93 15.00
C PHE A 145 -14.26 19.91 15.17
N ALA A 146 -13.43 20.02 14.15
CA ALA A 146 -12.39 21.02 14.01
C ALA A 146 -12.47 21.66 12.63
N LYS A 147 -12.47 22.99 12.58
CA LYS A 147 -12.50 23.75 11.34
C LYS A 147 -11.44 24.82 11.37
N VAL A 148 -10.74 25.00 10.27
CA VAL A 148 -9.76 26.07 10.10
C VAL A 148 -10.31 27.11 9.13
N GLU A 149 -10.32 28.38 9.54
CA GLU A 149 -10.56 29.51 8.62
C GLU A 149 -9.26 29.84 7.86
N GLU A 150 -9.38 30.45 6.67
CA GLU A 150 -8.24 30.78 5.80
C GLU A 150 -7.09 31.46 6.56
N GLY A 151 -5.91 30.82 6.57
CA GLY A 151 -4.70 31.29 7.25
C GLY A 151 -4.58 30.88 8.73
N GLY A 152 -5.55 30.13 9.26
CA GLY A 152 -5.49 29.51 10.58
C GLY A 152 -4.61 28.24 10.59
N LYS A 153 -4.37 27.67 11.77
CA LYS A 153 -3.63 26.40 11.89
C LYS A 153 -4.24 25.52 12.96
N LEU A 154 -4.64 24.30 12.60
CA LEU A 154 -4.91 23.25 13.58
C LEU A 154 -3.62 22.47 13.85
N LEU A 155 -3.28 22.31 15.13
CA LEU A 155 -2.20 21.42 15.56
C LEU A 155 -2.69 20.55 16.71
N ILE A 156 -2.67 19.24 16.52
CA ILE A 156 -2.95 18.25 17.56
C ILE A 156 -1.79 17.28 17.62
N ASP A 157 -1.03 17.34 18.71
CA ASP A 157 0.24 16.63 18.81
C ASP A 157 0.43 16.00 20.20
N HIS A 158 0.92 14.76 20.26
CA HIS A 158 1.17 14.04 21.52
C HIS A 158 -0.08 13.89 22.42
N VAL A 159 -1.26 13.72 21.82
CA VAL A 159 -2.50 13.43 22.54
C VAL A 159 -2.74 11.92 22.63
N THR A 160 -3.01 11.42 23.82
CA THR A 160 -3.34 10.01 24.09
C THR A 160 -4.76 9.88 24.63
N ILE A 161 -5.60 9.04 24.01
CA ILE A 161 -6.99 8.81 24.42
C ILE A 161 -7.23 7.33 24.66
N LYS A 162 -7.80 6.98 25.82
CA LYS A 162 -8.11 5.59 26.23
C LYS A 162 -9.46 5.49 26.93
N GLY A 163 -10.22 4.44 26.63
CA GLY A 163 -11.59 4.33 27.13
C GLY A 163 -12.53 3.55 26.21
N THR A 164 -13.81 3.90 26.26
CA THR A 164 -14.89 3.30 25.48
C THR A 164 -15.74 4.38 24.80
N MET A 165 -16.24 4.08 23.60
CA MET A 165 -17.18 4.93 22.89
C MET A 165 -18.24 4.06 22.22
N ASP A 166 -19.49 4.20 22.68
CA ASP A 166 -20.66 3.54 22.14
C ASP A 166 -21.64 4.59 21.59
N VAL A 167 -21.83 4.58 20.27
CA VAL A 167 -22.75 5.49 19.57
C VAL A 167 -23.86 4.67 18.94
N SER A 168 -25.09 4.85 19.39
CA SER A 168 -26.29 4.27 18.77
C SER A 168 -27.08 5.36 18.05
N TYR A 169 -27.24 5.21 16.74
CA TYR A 169 -28.08 6.09 15.94
C TYR A 169 -29.42 5.42 15.63
N ARG A 170 -30.49 6.17 15.84
CA ARG A 170 -31.87 5.80 15.53
C ARG A 170 -32.39 6.64 14.38
N LEU A 171 -32.84 6.00 13.32
CA LEU A 171 -33.48 6.67 12.19
C LEU A 171 -35.00 6.78 12.41
N ASP A 172 -35.54 7.99 12.42
CA ASP A 172 -36.98 8.31 12.54
C ASP A 172 -37.53 9.04 11.27
N ALA A 173 -36.66 9.57 10.39
CA ALA A 173 -37.06 10.21 9.13
C ALA A 173 -36.00 10.13 8.00
N LEU A 174 -36.47 10.22 6.74
CA LEU A 174 -35.62 10.34 5.54
C LEU A 174 -35.02 11.74 5.42
N VAL A 175 -33.99 12.05 6.21
CA VAL A 175 -33.23 13.30 6.10
C VAL A 175 -31.78 13.02 5.73
N SER A 176 -31.34 13.64 4.63
CA SER A 176 -29.94 13.67 4.24
C SER A 176 -29.16 14.49 5.27
N ARG A 177 -28.33 13.83 6.09
CA ARG A 177 -27.52 14.47 7.12
C ARG A 177 -26.13 13.85 7.16
N HIS A 178 -25.13 14.68 7.44
CA HIS A 178 -23.74 14.26 7.61
C HIS A 178 -23.52 13.78 9.05
N ARG A 179 -22.90 12.60 9.21
CA ARG A 179 -22.77 11.95 10.51
C ARG A 179 -21.37 11.42 10.68
N THR A 180 -20.68 11.83 11.73
CA THR A 180 -19.28 11.46 11.93
C THR A 180 -19.00 11.03 13.36
N VAL A 181 -18.24 9.94 13.48
CA VAL A 181 -17.73 9.44 14.76
C VAL A 181 -16.24 9.24 14.59
N GLY A 182 -15.45 9.95 15.39
CA GLY A 182 -14.01 9.74 15.46
C GLY A 182 -13.61 9.48 16.90
N GLY A 183 -12.71 8.53 17.16
CA GLY A 183 -12.26 8.31 18.52
C GLY A 183 -11.64 9.56 19.16
N MET A 184 -10.92 10.37 18.36
CA MET A 184 -10.40 11.67 18.77
C MET A 184 -11.30 12.84 18.34
N ILE A 185 -11.59 12.97 17.03
CA ILE A 185 -12.42 14.05 16.48
C ILE A 185 -13.46 13.51 15.51
N GLY A 186 -14.72 13.90 15.65
CA GLY A 186 -15.76 13.52 14.68
C GLY A 186 -15.43 13.98 13.26
N GLU A 187 -15.24 15.28 13.05
CA GLU A 187 -14.90 15.86 11.74
C GLU A 187 -13.76 16.87 11.80
N VAL A 188 -12.85 16.83 10.84
CA VAL A 188 -11.78 17.82 10.69
C VAL A 188 -11.82 18.39 9.27
N ILE A 189 -12.01 19.70 9.16
CA ILE A 189 -11.90 20.44 7.90
C ILE A 189 -10.66 21.33 8.02
N GLY A 190 -9.60 20.93 7.33
CA GLY A 190 -8.32 21.61 7.31
C GLY A 190 -8.29 22.85 6.44
N ASP A 191 -7.21 23.63 6.56
CA ASP A 191 -6.93 24.69 5.60
C ASP A 191 -6.42 24.08 4.29
N ASN A 192 -6.90 24.61 3.17
CA ASN A 192 -6.44 24.16 1.88
C ASN A 192 -5.03 24.68 1.50
N ASP A 193 -4.42 25.57 2.31
CA ASP A 193 -3.04 26.05 2.11
C ASP A 193 -1.97 24.96 2.40
N PRO A 194 -1.24 24.46 1.38
CA PRO A 194 -0.20 23.44 1.58
C PRO A 194 1.03 23.93 2.36
N THR A 195 1.20 25.25 2.50
CA THR A 195 2.33 25.83 3.24
C THR A 195 2.09 25.89 4.75
N ASN A 196 0.84 25.68 5.18
CA ASN A 196 0.44 25.69 6.58
C ASN A 196 -0.68 24.67 6.85
N PRO A 197 -0.44 23.37 6.63
CA PRO A 197 -1.48 22.36 6.75
C PRO A 197 -1.96 22.19 8.20
N SER A 198 -3.24 21.88 8.36
CA SER A 198 -3.78 21.32 9.60
C SER A 198 -3.09 19.99 9.89
N LEU A 199 -2.44 19.90 11.06
CA LEU A 199 -1.55 18.79 11.40
C LEU A 199 -2.08 18.00 12.59
N ILE A 200 -2.24 16.69 12.38
CA ILE A 200 -2.51 15.71 13.43
C ILE A 200 -1.33 14.74 13.46
N SER A 201 -0.56 14.76 14.56
CA SER A 201 0.70 14.03 14.66
C SER A 201 0.98 13.40 16.03
N ASN A 202 1.73 12.30 16.06
CA ASN A 202 2.19 11.64 17.29
C ASN A 202 1.08 11.32 18.31
N ASN A 203 -0.11 11.02 17.82
CA ASN A 203 -1.29 10.79 18.63
C ASN A 203 -1.54 9.28 18.80
N THR A 204 -2.09 8.88 19.96
CA THR A 204 -2.46 7.49 20.24
C THR A 204 -3.92 7.40 20.64
N VAL A 205 -4.69 6.56 19.97
CA VAL A 205 -6.08 6.25 20.36
C VAL A 205 -6.20 4.75 20.63
N ALA A 206 -6.65 4.43 21.84
CA ALA A 206 -6.93 3.08 22.30
C ALA A 206 -8.32 3.05 22.98
N LEU A 207 -9.34 3.34 22.18
CA LEU A 207 -10.75 3.18 22.51
C LEU A 207 -11.29 1.83 22.05
N ASP A 208 -12.18 1.22 22.82
CA ASP A 208 -13.11 0.23 22.28
C ASP A 208 -14.31 1.00 21.70
N MET A 209 -14.52 0.89 20.39
CA MET A 209 -15.48 1.73 19.65
C MET A 209 -16.59 0.89 19.01
N GLY A 210 -17.80 1.07 19.51
CA GLY A 210 -19.03 0.51 18.95
C GLY A 210 -19.90 1.58 18.31
N VAL A 211 -20.24 1.41 17.04
CA VAL A 211 -21.26 2.23 16.38
C VAL A 211 -22.40 1.32 15.91
N ASN A 212 -23.58 1.52 16.47
CA ASN A 212 -24.78 0.76 16.13
C ASN A 212 -25.80 1.63 15.40
N PHE A 213 -26.45 1.01 14.41
CA PHE A 213 -27.49 1.63 13.61
C PHE A 213 -28.81 0.88 13.79
N ASP A 214 -29.78 1.54 14.43
CA ASP A 214 -31.12 1.02 14.73
C ASP A 214 -32.19 1.74 13.88
N LEU A 215 -33.09 0.99 13.23
CA LEU A 215 -34.27 1.54 12.55
C LEU A 215 -35.48 1.49 13.49
N LEU A 216 -36.18 2.62 13.68
CA LEU A 216 -37.37 2.66 14.54
C LEU A 216 -38.66 2.15 13.86
N TYR A 217 -38.64 1.95 12.53
CA TYR A 217 -39.78 1.49 11.74
C TYR A 217 -39.40 0.39 10.73
N GLU A 218 -40.27 -0.60 10.55
CA GLU A 218 -40.08 -1.77 9.67
C GLU A 218 -40.23 -1.48 8.15
N ASP A 219 -40.70 -0.29 7.78
CA ASP A 219 -40.88 0.09 6.38
C ASP A 219 -39.53 0.47 5.74
N TYR A 220 -39.31 0.14 4.47
CA TYR A 220 -38.05 0.37 3.74
C TYR A 220 -37.61 1.85 3.76
N TYR A 221 -36.80 2.25 4.74
CA TYR A 221 -36.16 3.55 4.78
C TYR A 221 -34.80 3.48 4.08
N TYR A 222 -34.58 4.36 3.11
CA TYR A 222 -33.28 4.58 2.50
C TYR A 222 -32.41 5.37 3.47
N PHE A 223 -31.21 4.88 3.74
CA PHE A 223 -30.18 5.73 4.30
C PHE A 223 -29.87 6.82 3.26
N ASN A 224 -29.79 8.06 3.72
CA ASN A 224 -29.51 9.21 2.86
C ASN A 224 -28.58 10.13 3.64
N GLY A 225 -27.42 10.44 3.06
CA GLY A 225 -26.34 11.25 3.65
C GLY A 225 -25.24 10.40 4.27
N ASP A 226 -24.01 10.89 4.31
CA ASP A 226 -22.84 10.11 4.70
C ASP A 226 -22.77 9.73 6.20
N MET A 227 -22.21 8.56 6.49
CA MET A 227 -21.74 8.17 7.83
C MET A 227 -20.27 7.75 7.79
N ALA A 228 -19.43 8.54 8.44
CA ALA A 228 -17.99 8.33 8.48
C ALA A 228 -17.53 7.99 9.90
N ILE A 229 -16.90 6.82 10.05
CA ILE A 229 -16.47 6.28 11.34
C ILE A 229 -14.97 6.01 11.28
N GLY A 230 -14.22 6.70 12.13
CA GLY A 230 -12.78 6.55 12.27
C GLY A 230 -12.36 6.25 13.70
N GLY A 231 -11.36 5.41 13.91
CA GLY A 231 -10.75 5.27 15.25
C GLY A 231 -10.02 6.55 15.69
N PHE A 232 -9.52 7.37 14.76
CA PHE A 232 -9.01 8.72 15.07
C PHE A 232 -10.01 9.80 14.66
N VAL A 233 -10.33 9.87 13.37
CA VAL A 233 -11.15 10.93 12.79
C VAL A 233 -12.27 10.35 11.94
N GLY A 234 -13.51 10.74 12.18
CA GLY A 234 -14.64 10.27 11.38
C GLY A 234 -14.52 10.72 9.92
N HIS A 235 -14.57 12.04 9.69
CA HIS A 235 -14.34 12.66 8.38
C HIS A 235 -13.14 13.62 8.44
N ALA A 236 -12.18 13.46 7.53
CA ALA A 236 -11.06 14.37 7.38
C ALA A 236 -11.05 14.98 5.98
N GLU A 237 -11.05 16.30 5.91
CA GLU A 237 -10.92 17.08 4.69
C GLU A 237 -9.64 17.91 4.79
N ASP A 238 -8.82 17.87 3.73
CA ASP A 238 -7.61 18.71 3.58
C ASP A 238 -6.62 18.68 4.77
N THR A 239 -6.62 17.58 5.53
CA THR A 239 -5.88 17.44 6.79
C THR A 239 -4.65 16.56 6.63
N LEU A 240 -3.51 17.01 7.14
CA LEU A 240 -2.27 16.26 7.16
C LEU A 240 -2.17 15.38 8.41
N PHE A 241 -2.13 14.06 8.20
CA PHE A 241 -1.74 13.11 9.24
C PHE A 241 -0.26 12.80 9.09
N GLN A 242 0.52 12.95 10.16
CA GLN A 242 1.96 12.75 10.13
C GLN A 242 2.50 12.08 11.39
N SER A 243 3.33 11.04 11.21
CA SER A 243 4.16 10.40 12.25
C SER A 243 3.40 9.77 13.42
N ASN A 244 3.72 8.51 13.75
CA ASN A 244 3.35 7.86 15.02
C ASN A 244 1.86 7.96 15.39
N ILE A 245 0.97 7.79 14.41
CA ILE A 245 -0.47 7.67 14.66
C ILE A 245 -0.74 6.22 15.06
N TYR A 246 -0.84 5.94 16.36
CA TYR A 246 -1.00 4.57 16.86
C TYR A 246 -2.46 4.23 17.13
N GLU A 247 -3.01 3.33 16.33
CA GLU A 247 -4.31 2.72 16.58
C GLU A 247 -4.13 1.31 17.15
N SER A 248 -4.78 1.05 18.28
CA SER A 248 -4.93 -0.29 18.87
C SER A 248 -6.39 -0.57 19.24
N THR A 249 -7.32 0.04 18.51
CA THR A 249 -8.75 0.00 18.80
C THR A 249 -9.41 -1.20 18.13
N ASP A 250 -10.37 -1.79 18.84
CA ASP A 250 -11.38 -2.61 18.18
C ASP A 250 -12.49 -1.65 17.74
N LEU A 251 -12.62 -1.46 16.43
CA LEU A 251 -13.63 -0.63 15.82
C LEU A 251 -14.69 -1.53 15.18
N ALA A 252 -15.93 -1.44 15.67
CA ALA A 252 -17.04 -2.21 15.13
C ALA A 252 -18.23 -1.32 14.75
N PHE A 253 -18.65 -1.43 13.50
CA PHE A 253 -19.95 -0.96 13.04
C PHE A 253 -20.90 -2.14 12.85
N THR A 254 -22.08 -2.04 13.47
CA THR A 254 -23.15 -3.03 13.34
C THR A 254 -24.42 -2.37 12.85
N SER A 255 -25.10 -3.03 11.90
CA SER A 255 -26.45 -2.70 11.48
C SER A 255 -27.31 -3.97 11.54
N GLU A 256 -28.51 -3.87 12.11
CA GLU A 256 -29.43 -5.02 12.18
C GLU A 256 -30.15 -5.31 10.84
N PHE A 257 -30.05 -4.42 9.85
CA PHE A 257 -30.76 -4.53 8.56
C PHE A 257 -29.90 -4.11 7.36
N VAL A 258 -30.38 -4.48 6.16
CA VAL A 258 -29.72 -4.19 4.87
C VAL A 258 -29.95 -2.72 4.49
N ILE A 259 -28.88 -1.94 4.53
CA ILE A 259 -28.86 -0.57 4.03
C ILE A 259 -28.77 -0.63 2.50
N ASN A 260 -29.76 -0.08 1.80
CA ASN A 260 -29.87 -0.17 0.34
C ASN A 260 -28.93 0.80 -0.40
N ASP A 261 -28.42 1.84 0.27
CA ASP A 261 -27.40 2.76 -0.26
C ASP A 261 -26.04 2.42 0.36
N TRP A 262 -25.38 1.44 -0.26
CA TRP A 262 -24.14 0.84 0.22
C TRP A 262 -22.96 1.82 0.17
N ASP A 263 -23.02 2.86 -0.66
CA ASP A 263 -21.86 3.70 -0.99
C ASP A 263 -21.59 4.85 0.01
N GLU A 264 -22.46 5.06 1.01
CA GLU A 264 -22.44 6.23 1.93
C GLU A 264 -21.95 5.92 3.35
N ILE A 265 -21.46 4.70 3.61
CA ILE A 265 -20.89 4.32 4.91
C ILE A 265 -19.40 4.06 4.73
N TYR A 266 -18.60 4.64 5.62
CA TYR A 266 -17.14 4.59 5.56
C TYR A 266 -16.58 4.26 6.94
N VAL A 267 -15.86 3.14 7.03
CA VAL A 267 -15.29 2.67 8.30
C VAL A 267 -13.79 2.51 8.14
N GLY A 268 -13.01 3.31 8.84
CA GLY A 268 -11.56 3.24 8.82
C GLY A 268 -11.00 3.16 10.23
N GLY A 269 -9.89 2.44 10.41
CA GLY A 269 -9.23 2.42 11.71
C GLY A 269 -8.67 3.79 12.11
N ILE A 270 -8.12 4.57 11.18
CA ILE A 270 -7.68 5.95 11.44
C ILE A 270 -8.75 6.92 10.97
N VAL A 271 -9.11 6.88 9.69
CA VAL A 271 -10.03 7.83 9.06
C VAL A 271 -11.20 7.10 8.42
N GLY A 272 -12.44 7.46 8.76
CA GLY A 272 -13.62 6.91 8.08
C GLY A 272 -13.66 7.34 6.61
N LEU A 273 -13.82 8.65 6.38
CA LEU A 273 -13.84 9.28 5.08
C LEU A 273 -12.72 10.31 4.98
N TYR A 274 -11.92 10.25 3.91
CA TYR A 274 -10.93 11.28 3.58
C TYR A 274 -11.28 11.95 2.25
N THR A 275 -11.34 13.28 2.26
CA THR A 275 -11.65 14.11 1.09
C THR A 275 -10.65 15.26 0.89
N THR A 276 -10.63 15.83 -0.31
CA THR A 276 -9.90 17.08 -0.63
C THR A 276 -10.74 17.98 -1.53
N GLU A 277 -10.67 19.30 -1.34
CA GLU A 277 -11.45 20.27 -2.11
C GLU A 277 -10.99 20.38 -3.59
N THR A 278 -11.93 20.56 -4.53
CA THR A 278 -11.74 20.39 -5.98
C THR A 278 -11.08 21.55 -6.73
N ASP A 279 -10.85 22.69 -6.08
CA ASP A 279 -10.57 23.96 -6.78
C ASP A 279 -9.08 24.27 -6.97
N TYR A 280 -8.16 23.45 -6.46
CA TYR A 280 -6.73 23.72 -6.50
C TYR A 280 -5.91 22.61 -7.16
N THR A 281 -5.18 22.99 -8.20
CA THR A 281 -4.47 22.09 -9.13
C THR A 281 -3.01 21.82 -8.77
N SER A 282 -2.55 22.07 -7.54
CA SER A 282 -1.09 22.10 -7.28
C SER A 282 -0.57 21.69 -5.90
N ALA A 283 -1.35 21.07 -5.03
CA ALA A 283 -0.87 20.65 -3.71
C ALA A 283 -1.02 19.14 -3.50
N ASN A 284 0.06 18.37 -3.70
CA ASN A 284 0.10 16.98 -3.26
C ASN A 284 -0.14 16.92 -1.74
N ARG A 285 -1.29 16.43 -1.28
CA ARG A 285 -1.52 16.13 0.13
C ARG A 285 -1.11 14.68 0.38
N SER A 286 0.01 14.50 1.06
CA SER A 286 0.51 13.18 1.42
C SER A 286 0.06 12.84 2.83
N ILE A 287 -0.61 11.72 3.02
CA ILE A 287 -0.88 11.17 4.35
C ILE A 287 0.36 10.35 4.73
N PHE A 288 1.08 10.79 5.77
CA PHE A 288 2.27 10.12 6.27
C PHE A 288 1.90 9.26 7.47
N LEU A 289 1.72 7.97 7.21
CA LEU A 289 1.29 6.98 8.19
C LEU A 289 2.46 6.08 8.60
N ASP A 290 3.60 6.66 8.98
CA ASP A 290 4.73 5.86 9.47
C ASP A 290 4.34 5.11 10.77
N ASN A 291 4.50 3.79 10.74
CA ASN A 291 4.42 2.88 11.88
C ASN A 291 3.03 2.73 12.55
N THR A 292 1.95 2.75 11.77
CA THR A 292 0.64 3.24 12.24
C THR A 292 -0.29 2.27 12.98
N THR A 293 -0.53 1.05 12.52
CA THR A 293 -1.57 0.21 13.17
C THR A 293 -1.07 -1.17 13.56
N ARG A 294 -1.35 -1.55 14.82
CA ARG A 294 -0.98 -2.86 15.38
C ARG A 294 -2.09 -3.42 16.26
N ASN A 295 -2.35 -4.73 16.14
CA ASN A 295 -3.30 -5.46 16.99
C ASN A 295 -4.71 -4.82 17.00
N ALA A 296 -5.15 -4.31 15.85
CA ALA A 296 -6.45 -3.66 15.70
C ALA A 296 -7.42 -4.56 14.94
N SER A 297 -8.72 -4.43 15.23
CA SER A 297 -9.78 -5.08 14.49
C SER A 297 -10.74 -4.03 13.96
N VAL A 298 -10.88 -3.93 12.63
CA VAL A 298 -11.83 -3.03 11.99
C VAL A 298 -12.93 -3.85 11.34
N LYS A 299 -14.16 -3.65 11.81
CA LYS A 299 -15.35 -4.31 11.29
C LYS A 299 -16.35 -3.27 10.81
N GLY A 300 -16.72 -3.35 9.54
CA GLY A 300 -17.71 -2.44 8.95
C GLY A 300 -18.66 -3.10 7.97
N TYR A 301 -19.54 -2.30 7.38
CA TYR A 301 -20.48 -2.76 6.36
C TYR A 301 -19.86 -2.59 4.96
N VAL A 302 -19.70 -1.34 4.51
CA VAL A 302 -19.15 -0.98 3.19
C VAL A 302 -18.00 0.02 3.37
N ASN A 303 -17.12 0.12 2.37
CA ASN A 303 -15.90 0.94 2.40
C ASN A 303 -15.14 0.80 3.72
N VAL A 304 -14.69 -0.41 4.00
CA VAL A 304 -13.96 -0.75 5.22
C VAL A 304 -12.48 -0.73 4.91
N GLY A 305 -11.72 0.11 5.59
CA GLY A 305 -10.27 0.12 5.53
C GLY A 305 -9.67 -0.13 6.89
N GLY A 306 -8.59 -0.91 6.99
CA GLY A 306 -7.84 -0.97 8.24
C GLY A 306 -7.28 0.39 8.65
N LEU A 307 -6.97 1.29 7.70
CA LEU A 307 -6.59 2.69 8.00
C LEU A 307 -7.65 3.69 7.55
N ILE A 308 -8.08 3.62 6.28
CA ILE A 308 -8.99 4.59 5.66
C ILE A 308 -10.19 3.88 5.02
N GLY A 309 -11.40 4.20 5.44
CA GLY A 309 -12.62 3.60 4.87
C GLY A 309 -12.76 3.94 3.38
N LYS A 310 -12.91 5.23 3.07
CA LYS A 310 -12.98 5.75 1.70
C LYS A 310 -12.08 6.95 1.51
N TYR A 311 -11.41 6.97 0.37
CA TYR A 311 -10.55 8.06 -0.07
C TYR A 311 -11.08 8.64 -1.38
N ILE A 312 -11.43 9.92 -1.38
CA ILE A 312 -11.91 10.63 -2.57
C ILE A 312 -11.05 11.88 -2.76
N SER A 313 -10.44 11.99 -3.93
CA SER A 313 -9.69 13.19 -4.30
C SER A 313 -9.91 13.48 -5.78
N SER A 314 -9.81 14.76 -6.16
CA SER A 314 -9.74 15.18 -7.57
C SER A 314 -8.30 15.31 -8.08
N ILE A 315 -7.31 15.10 -7.22
CA ILE A 315 -5.88 15.18 -7.52
C ILE A 315 -5.14 13.96 -6.97
N ASN A 316 -4.04 13.56 -7.62
CA ASN A 316 -3.25 12.43 -7.13
C ASN A 316 -2.57 12.78 -5.81
N ASN A 317 -3.02 12.14 -4.74
CA ASN A 317 -2.47 12.25 -3.40
C ASN A 317 -1.68 10.99 -3.03
N HIS A 318 -0.90 11.05 -1.96
CA HIS A 318 0.00 9.96 -1.58
C HIS A 318 -0.38 9.40 -0.20
N ILE A 319 -0.41 8.08 -0.07
CA ILE A 319 -0.29 7.40 1.22
C ILE A 319 1.14 6.85 1.29
N TYR A 320 1.92 7.39 2.23
CA TYR A 320 3.34 7.13 2.35
C TYR A 320 3.66 6.41 3.67
N GLU A 321 4.53 5.41 3.61
CA GLU A 321 5.07 4.68 4.77
C GLU A 321 4.03 3.98 5.65
N ALA A 322 2.82 3.77 5.14
CA ALA A 322 1.76 3.09 5.87
C ALA A 322 2.12 1.63 6.18
N GLY A 323 1.83 1.20 7.42
CA GLY A 323 2.14 -0.15 7.86
C GLY A 323 1.06 -0.81 8.72
N LEU A 324 0.88 -2.12 8.51
CA LEU A 324 -0.05 -2.96 9.26
C LEU A 324 0.69 -4.14 9.88
N ASN A 325 0.41 -4.44 11.14
CA ASN A 325 0.90 -5.66 11.80
C ASN A 325 -0.16 -6.24 12.73
N GLU A 326 -0.58 -7.47 12.44
CA GLU A 326 -1.58 -8.21 13.24
C GLU A 326 -2.92 -7.47 13.25
N VAL A 327 -3.38 -7.05 12.06
CA VAL A 327 -4.65 -6.36 11.88
C VAL A 327 -5.69 -7.32 11.29
N LEU A 328 -6.91 -7.29 11.83
CA LEU A 328 -8.07 -7.99 11.29
C LEU A 328 -9.01 -6.95 10.65
N VAL A 329 -9.38 -7.16 9.38
CA VAL A 329 -10.37 -6.32 8.70
C VAL A 329 -11.55 -7.16 8.21
N GLN A 330 -12.77 -6.73 8.54
CA GLN A 330 -13.99 -7.45 8.23
C GLN A 330 -15.03 -6.53 7.58
N GLY A 331 -15.65 -6.99 6.50
CA GLY A 331 -16.72 -6.22 5.88
C GLY A 331 -17.52 -6.97 4.83
N PHE A 332 -18.47 -6.28 4.20
CA PHE A 332 -19.43 -6.87 3.27
C PHE A 332 -19.10 -6.61 1.81
N TYR A 333 -18.57 -5.44 1.44
CA TYR A 333 -18.48 -5.05 0.02
C TYR A 333 -17.08 -4.61 -0.40
N TYR A 334 -16.65 -3.39 -0.10
CA TYR A 334 -15.26 -2.94 -0.33
C TYR A 334 -14.49 -3.03 0.97
N VAL A 335 -13.55 -3.96 1.07
CA VAL A 335 -12.77 -4.20 2.29
C VAL A 335 -11.29 -4.20 1.97
N GLY A 336 -10.56 -3.21 2.46
CA GLY A 336 -9.14 -3.04 2.23
C GLY A 336 -8.35 -3.12 3.53
N GLY A 337 -7.13 -3.65 3.49
CA GLY A 337 -6.25 -3.56 4.66
C GLY A 337 -5.83 -2.13 4.95
N ILE A 338 -5.52 -1.33 3.93
CA ILE A 338 -5.24 0.11 4.11
C ILE A 338 -6.46 0.94 3.73
N VAL A 339 -6.92 0.84 2.48
CA VAL A 339 -8.03 1.64 1.95
C VAL A 339 -9.18 0.75 1.46
N GLY A 340 -10.40 0.99 1.93
CA GLY A 340 -11.58 0.29 1.39
C GLY A 340 -11.85 0.64 -0.07
N TYR A 341 -12.12 1.93 -0.33
CA TYR A 341 -12.34 2.46 -1.68
C TYR A 341 -11.46 3.68 -1.91
N GLY A 342 -10.78 3.76 -3.07
CA GLY A 342 -9.94 4.89 -3.42
C GLY A 342 -10.05 5.31 -4.89
N ALA A 343 -9.87 6.61 -5.15
CA ALA A 343 -9.67 7.14 -6.48
C ALA A 343 -8.58 8.22 -6.47
N HIS A 344 -7.76 8.29 -7.54
CA HIS A 344 -6.70 9.29 -7.71
C HIS A 344 -5.68 9.26 -6.55
N LEU A 345 -5.06 8.10 -6.34
CA LEU A 345 -4.26 7.82 -5.15
C LEU A 345 -2.97 7.07 -5.50
N THR A 346 -1.86 7.54 -4.94
CA THR A 346 -0.56 6.89 -4.97
C THR A 346 -0.28 6.19 -3.64
N PHE A 347 0.10 4.91 -3.68
CA PHE A 347 0.64 4.19 -2.55
C PHE A 347 2.15 4.07 -2.68
N GLU A 348 2.89 4.47 -1.65
CA GLU A 348 4.34 4.47 -1.68
C GLU A 348 4.95 3.97 -0.36
N ASN A 349 5.92 3.06 -0.46
CA ASN A 349 6.66 2.53 0.70
C ASN A 349 5.79 1.82 1.74
N ILE A 350 4.85 1.00 1.28
CA ILE A 350 3.86 0.31 2.11
C ILE A 350 4.41 -1.00 2.70
N ARG A 351 4.09 -1.28 3.97
CA ARG A 351 4.55 -2.48 4.67
C ARG A 351 3.43 -3.19 5.44
N ILE A 352 2.96 -4.31 4.94
CA ILE A 352 1.99 -5.19 5.62
C ILE A 352 2.74 -6.40 6.15
N LYS A 353 2.92 -6.50 7.46
CA LYS A 353 3.61 -7.65 8.08
C LYS A 353 2.69 -8.85 8.23
N THR A 354 1.49 -8.63 8.75
CA THR A 354 0.45 -9.66 8.88
C THR A 354 -0.90 -8.99 8.85
N LEU A 355 -1.73 -9.40 7.89
CA LEU A 355 -3.10 -8.93 7.74
C LEU A 355 -4.02 -10.15 7.58
N SER A 356 -5.09 -10.16 8.35
CA SER A 356 -6.18 -11.13 8.21
C SER A 356 -7.44 -10.42 7.76
N MET A 357 -8.14 -11.02 6.80
CA MET A 357 -9.38 -10.47 6.26
C MET A 357 -10.47 -11.52 6.29
N LYS A 358 -11.69 -11.07 6.59
CA LYS A 358 -12.87 -11.95 6.62
C LYS A 358 -14.07 -11.27 5.97
N SER A 359 -14.73 -11.98 5.07
CA SER A 359 -16.03 -11.53 4.56
C SER A 359 -17.14 -11.77 5.57
N LEU A 360 -18.06 -10.82 5.68
CA LEU A 360 -19.25 -10.94 6.52
C LEU A 360 -20.49 -11.40 5.75
N GLN A 361 -20.44 -11.40 4.41
CA GLN A 361 -21.51 -11.91 3.53
C GLN A 361 -20.96 -12.38 2.19
N THR A 362 -21.85 -12.86 1.34
CA THR A 362 -21.51 -13.52 0.08
C THR A 362 -21.61 -12.61 -1.14
N ASN A 363 -21.94 -11.31 -1.09
CA ASN A 363 -22.19 -10.53 -2.32
C ASN A 363 -20.91 -10.29 -3.19
N SER A 364 -21.02 -9.51 -4.29
CA SER A 364 -19.89 -9.16 -5.18
C SER A 364 -18.85 -8.25 -4.48
N SER A 365 -18.20 -8.79 -3.46
CA SER A 365 -17.30 -8.10 -2.56
C SER A 365 -15.88 -8.09 -3.13
N LYS A 366 -15.14 -7.02 -2.87
CA LYS A 366 -13.74 -6.85 -3.27
C LYS A 366 -12.91 -6.79 -2.00
N PHE A 367 -11.84 -7.58 -1.97
CA PHE A 367 -10.91 -7.62 -0.84
C PHE A 367 -9.48 -7.41 -1.33
N GLY A 368 -8.79 -6.45 -0.73
CA GLY A 368 -7.41 -6.12 -1.06
C GLY A 368 -6.58 -5.87 0.19
N GLY A 369 -5.35 -6.40 0.27
CA GLY A 369 -4.52 -6.10 1.43
C GLY A 369 -4.09 -4.64 1.52
N VAL A 370 -3.85 -3.98 0.39
CA VAL A 370 -3.66 -2.51 0.36
C VAL A 370 -4.99 -1.82 0.07
N ILE A 371 -5.63 -2.14 -1.06
CA ILE A 371 -6.85 -1.44 -1.49
C ILE A 371 -7.93 -2.40 -2.01
N ALA A 372 -9.16 -2.30 -1.54
CA ALA A 372 -10.23 -3.18 -2.02
C ALA A 372 -10.64 -2.86 -3.46
N TYR A 373 -10.98 -1.60 -3.72
CA TYR A 373 -11.36 -1.10 -5.03
C TYR A 373 -10.66 0.23 -5.32
N GLY A 374 -10.06 0.33 -6.49
CA GLY A 374 -9.30 1.50 -6.91
C GLY A 374 -9.52 1.90 -8.36
N THR A 375 -9.62 3.21 -8.61
CA THR A 375 -9.56 3.81 -9.95
C THR A 375 -8.44 4.85 -10.00
N ASP A 376 -7.61 4.83 -11.03
CA ASP A 376 -6.45 5.74 -11.15
C ASP A 376 -5.54 5.65 -9.91
N ILE A 377 -5.00 4.43 -9.70
CA ILE A 377 -4.13 4.11 -8.58
C ILE A 377 -2.70 3.89 -9.07
N ASP A 378 -1.75 4.54 -8.41
CA ASP A 378 -0.33 4.37 -8.67
C ASP A 378 0.37 3.67 -7.49
N PHE A 379 1.19 2.67 -7.76
CA PHE A 379 2.08 2.07 -6.76
C PHE A 379 3.53 2.46 -7.05
N LYS A 380 4.22 3.01 -6.05
CA LYS A 380 5.62 3.47 -6.14
C LYS A 380 6.48 2.99 -4.99
N GLY A 381 7.80 3.08 -5.17
CA GLY A 381 8.77 2.69 -4.15
C GLY A 381 8.73 1.20 -3.86
N ILE A 382 8.65 0.83 -2.59
CA ILE A 382 8.62 -0.58 -2.15
C ILE A 382 7.25 -0.90 -1.56
N ILE A 383 6.60 -1.96 -2.04
CA ILE A 383 5.36 -2.47 -1.44
C ILE A 383 5.63 -3.89 -0.95
N ASN A 384 5.70 -4.07 0.37
CA ASN A 384 5.97 -5.36 0.97
C ASN A 384 4.76 -5.87 1.76
N ILE A 385 4.30 -7.08 1.43
CA ILE A 385 3.25 -7.82 2.12
C ILE A 385 3.86 -9.14 2.58
N ASP A 386 4.30 -9.23 3.84
CA ASP A 386 4.97 -10.42 4.39
C ASP A 386 3.99 -11.53 4.82
N GLY A 387 2.70 -11.21 4.97
CA GLY A 387 1.68 -12.18 5.36
C GLY A 387 0.27 -11.66 5.12
N PHE A 388 -0.49 -12.40 4.29
CA PHE A 388 -1.86 -12.08 3.95
C PHE A 388 -2.70 -13.34 4.09
N VAL A 389 -3.73 -13.28 4.94
CA VAL A 389 -4.65 -14.40 5.16
C VAL A 389 -6.07 -13.94 4.88
N PHE A 390 -6.72 -14.63 3.95
CA PHE A 390 -8.16 -14.52 3.72
C PHE A 390 -8.80 -15.88 4.02
N SER A 391 -9.54 -15.95 5.13
CA SER A 391 -10.16 -17.20 5.60
C SER A 391 -11.70 -17.14 5.53
N GLU A 392 -12.26 -18.08 4.76
CA GLU A 392 -13.67 -18.45 4.61
C GLU A 392 -14.57 -17.52 3.76
N SER A 393 -15.31 -18.15 2.84
CA SER A 393 -16.63 -17.69 2.42
C SER A 393 -17.70 -18.71 2.85
N PHE A 394 -18.88 -18.19 3.16
CA PHE A 394 -20.13 -18.96 3.23
C PHE A 394 -20.61 -19.18 1.79
N ASP A 395 -21.02 -20.39 1.40
CA ASP A 395 -21.77 -20.77 0.19
C ASP A 395 -21.23 -20.39 -1.23
N ASP A 396 -21.48 -21.30 -2.18
CA ASP A 396 -20.87 -21.42 -3.53
C ASP A 396 -21.26 -20.36 -4.60
N ASP A 397 -22.24 -19.47 -4.35
CA ASP A 397 -22.98 -18.85 -5.47
C ASP A 397 -22.55 -17.43 -5.90
N ASN A 398 -21.59 -16.78 -5.23
CA ASN A 398 -21.36 -15.35 -5.46
C ASN A 398 -19.89 -14.92 -5.63
N ALA A 399 -19.67 -14.02 -6.60
CA ALA A 399 -18.36 -13.61 -7.10
C ALA A 399 -17.64 -12.60 -6.19
N GLN A 400 -16.93 -13.11 -5.17
CA GLN A 400 -15.90 -12.33 -4.46
C GLN A 400 -14.69 -12.10 -5.37
N THR A 401 -14.00 -10.99 -5.20
CA THR A 401 -12.77 -10.66 -5.94
C THR A 401 -11.67 -10.31 -4.95
N ILE A 402 -10.61 -11.12 -4.88
CA ILE A 402 -9.65 -11.04 -3.78
C ILE A 402 -8.22 -10.99 -4.32
N GLY A 403 -7.39 -10.11 -3.74
CA GLY A 403 -5.94 -10.16 -3.91
C GLY A 403 -5.16 -9.57 -2.73
N SER A 404 -3.92 -10.04 -2.53
CA SER A 404 -3.09 -9.56 -1.41
C SER A 404 -2.70 -8.09 -1.51
N LEU A 405 -2.56 -7.54 -2.72
CA LEU A 405 -2.40 -6.12 -2.97
C LEU A 405 -3.75 -5.44 -3.13
N ALA A 406 -4.56 -5.92 -4.07
CA ALA A 406 -5.82 -5.29 -4.40
C ALA A 406 -6.94 -6.27 -4.77
N GLY A 407 -8.17 -5.90 -4.43
CA GLY A 407 -9.35 -6.62 -4.90
C GLY A 407 -9.57 -6.35 -6.39
N GLN A 408 -9.86 -5.09 -6.74
CA GLN A 408 -10.08 -4.67 -8.11
C GLN A 408 -9.41 -3.32 -8.42
N LEU A 409 -8.77 -3.23 -9.58
CA LEU A 409 -8.13 -2.00 -10.06
C LEU A 409 -8.59 -1.63 -11.48
N MET A 410 -8.76 -0.33 -11.68
CA MET A 410 -9.12 0.28 -12.96
C MET A 410 -8.16 1.43 -13.27
N GLU A 411 -7.67 1.46 -14.52
CA GLU A 411 -6.83 2.56 -15.04
C GLU A 411 -5.62 2.86 -14.14
N SER A 412 -4.96 1.82 -13.64
CA SER A 412 -3.94 1.91 -12.59
C SER A 412 -2.53 1.62 -13.12
N SER A 413 -1.49 1.96 -12.37
CA SER A 413 -0.11 1.67 -12.74
C SER A 413 0.76 1.30 -11.53
N SER A 414 1.86 0.57 -11.77
CA SER A 414 2.82 0.24 -10.73
C SER A 414 4.24 0.27 -11.28
N GLU A 415 5.01 1.23 -10.79
CA GLU A 415 6.48 1.31 -10.89
C GLU A 415 7.16 0.78 -9.62
N ALA A 416 6.38 0.29 -8.65
CA ALA A 416 6.88 -0.22 -7.39
C ALA A 416 7.57 -1.59 -7.51
N PHE A 417 8.50 -1.84 -6.58
CA PHE A 417 8.98 -3.17 -6.25
C PHE A 417 7.99 -3.85 -5.31
N ILE A 418 7.12 -4.70 -5.88
CA ILE A 418 6.06 -5.37 -5.10
C ILE A 418 6.49 -6.78 -4.69
N THR A 419 6.43 -7.08 -3.39
CA THR A 419 6.61 -8.44 -2.86
C THR A 419 5.44 -8.84 -1.97
N ALA A 420 4.77 -9.93 -2.30
CA ALA A 420 3.78 -10.59 -1.46
C ALA A 420 4.28 -11.99 -1.08
N LYS A 421 4.37 -12.27 0.21
CA LYS A 421 4.87 -13.52 0.79
C LYS A 421 3.81 -14.10 1.73
N ASN A 422 3.79 -15.43 1.85
CA ASN A 422 2.88 -16.13 2.77
C ASN A 422 1.42 -15.71 2.51
N VAL A 423 1.00 -15.84 1.25
CA VAL A 423 -0.33 -15.45 0.79
C VAL A 423 -1.25 -16.66 0.87
N GLU A 424 -2.18 -16.64 1.82
CA GLU A 424 -3.17 -17.69 2.01
C GLU A 424 -4.56 -17.14 1.67
N ILE A 425 -5.17 -17.66 0.59
CA ILE A 425 -6.51 -17.23 0.16
C ILE A 425 -7.37 -18.46 -0.05
N ASN A 426 -8.47 -18.55 0.69
CA ASN A 426 -9.49 -19.59 0.50
C ASN A 426 -10.86 -18.92 0.33
N ALA A 427 -11.40 -18.95 -0.90
CA ALA A 427 -12.65 -18.27 -1.24
C ALA A 427 -13.34 -18.87 -2.48
N TYR A 428 -14.63 -18.64 -2.64
CA TYR A 428 -15.44 -19.20 -3.73
C TYR A 428 -15.52 -18.31 -4.99
N GLY A 429 -14.65 -17.30 -5.10
CA GLY A 429 -14.70 -16.26 -6.12
C GLY A 429 -13.46 -16.17 -7.02
N VAL A 430 -13.29 -15.01 -7.64
CA VAL A 430 -12.11 -14.62 -8.42
C VAL A 430 -10.94 -14.34 -7.48
N ILE A 431 -9.84 -15.06 -7.65
CA ILE A 431 -8.65 -14.91 -6.80
C ILE A 431 -7.44 -14.56 -7.65
N GLY A 432 -6.75 -13.49 -7.30
CA GLY A 432 -5.38 -13.25 -7.69
C GLY A 432 -4.48 -13.32 -6.47
N GLY A 433 -3.35 -14.02 -6.54
CA GLY A 433 -2.38 -13.99 -5.44
C GLY A 433 -1.92 -12.56 -5.13
N LEU A 434 -1.87 -11.67 -6.14
CA LEU A 434 -1.62 -10.24 -5.96
C LEU A 434 -2.89 -9.40 -6.14
N ILE A 435 -3.59 -9.53 -7.27
CA ILE A 435 -4.74 -8.68 -7.63
C ILE A 435 -5.90 -9.53 -8.12
N GLY A 436 -7.08 -9.40 -7.51
CA GLY A 436 -8.24 -10.18 -7.91
C GLY A 436 -8.68 -9.90 -9.36
N ALA A 437 -8.98 -8.64 -9.69
CA ALA A 437 -9.38 -8.26 -11.04
C ALA A 437 -8.75 -6.96 -11.53
N VAL A 438 -8.40 -6.91 -12.82
CA VAL A 438 -7.84 -5.74 -13.48
C VAL A 438 -8.65 -5.41 -14.72
N TYR A 439 -8.90 -4.11 -14.92
CA TYR A 439 -9.45 -3.63 -16.18
C TYR A 439 -8.33 -3.20 -17.13
N THR A 440 -7.59 -2.17 -16.73
CA THR A 440 -6.41 -1.66 -17.42
C THR A 440 -5.36 -1.41 -16.35
N MET A 441 -4.19 -2.05 -16.44
CA MET A 441 -3.03 -1.64 -15.63
C MET A 441 -1.69 -1.99 -16.25
N SER A 442 -0.63 -1.31 -15.79
CA SER A 442 0.75 -1.76 -15.98
C SER A 442 1.40 -2.15 -14.64
N ILE A 443 2.08 -3.29 -14.62
CA ILE A 443 2.96 -3.71 -13.51
C ILE A 443 4.36 -3.90 -14.09
N ASP A 444 5.35 -3.20 -13.51
CA ASP A 444 6.73 -3.31 -13.94
C ASP A 444 7.50 -4.42 -13.22
N GLN A 445 7.16 -4.70 -11.96
CA GLN A 445 7.76 -5.79 -11.17
C GLN A 445 6.87 -6.23 -10.01
N ALA A 446 6.63 -7.54 -9.90
CA ALA A 446 5.95 -8.09 -8.74
C ALA A 446 6.34 -9.55 -8.45
N THR A 447 6.41 -9.92 -7.19
CA THR A 447 6.66 -11.31 -6.78
C THR A 447 5.63 -11.76 -5.76
N VAL A 448 4.97 -12.88 -6.03
CA VAL A 448 4.11 -13.61 -5.09
C VAL A 448 4.81 -14.92 -4.75
N SER A 449 5.08 -15.19 -3.48
CA SER A 449 5.83 -16.38 -3.05
C SER A 449 5.27 -17.03 -1.79
N ASN A 450 5.49 -18.33 -1.65
CA ASN A 450 4.88 -19.16 -0.60
C ASN A 450 3.35 -18.92 -0.52
N ALA A 451 2.70 -18.92 -1.68
CA ALA A 451 1.27 -18.72 -1.78
C ALA A 451 0.52 -20.06 -1.72
N ASN A 452 -0.66 -20.06 -1.12
CA ASN A 452 -1.62 -21.15 -1.17
C ASN A 452 -3.00 -20.56 -1.52
N LEU A 453 -3.42 -20.77 -2.77
CA LEU A 453 -4.63 -20.20 -3.33
C LEU A 453 -5.66 -21.30 -3.57
N VAL A 454 -6.81 -21.24 -2.91
CA VAL A 454 -7.90 -22.21 -3.03
C VAL A 454 -9.17 -21.51 -3.47
N ALA A 455 -9.70 -21.88 -4.64
CA ALA A 455 -10.95 -21.31 -5.16
C ALA A 455 -11.77 -22.26 -6.03
N THR A 456 -12.99 -21.83 -6.39
CA THR A 456 -13.80 -22.51 -7.40
C THR A 456 -13.30 -22.18 -8.82
N SER A 457 -13.18 -20.90 -9.18
CA SER A 457 -12.94 -20.50 -10.57
C SER A 457 -12.24 -19.15 -10.75
N ASN A 458 -11.52 -18.99 -11.87
CA ASN A 458 -10.77 -17.78 -12.24
C ASN A 458 -9.67 -17.42 -11.23
N VAL A 459 -8.68 -18.32 -11.14
CA VAL A 459 -7.56 -18.17 -10.20
C VAL A 459 -6.28 -17.88 -10.95
N GLY A 460 -5.65 -16.75 -10.59
CA GLY A 460 -4.35 -16.32 -11.06
C GLY A 460 -3.36 -16.26 -9.91
N GLY A 461 -2.12 -16.73 -10.10
CA GLY A 461 -1.08 -16.50 -9.10
C GLY A 461 -0.70 -15.02 -8.95
N ILE A 462 -0.79 -14.24 -10.03
CA ILE A 462 -0.62 -12.77 -9.99
C ILE A 462 -1.97 -12.07 -10.07
N VAL A 463 -2.70 -12.23 -11.19
CA VAL A 463 -3.99 -11.56 -11.44
C VAL A 463 -5.10 -12.56 -11.71
N GLY A 464 -6.19 -12.56 -10.93
CA GLY A 464 -7.30 -13.50 -11.14
C GLY A 464 -7.94 -13.38 -12.52
N VAL A 465 -8.49 -12.20 -12.82
CA VAL A 465 -9.14 -11.87 -14.10
C VAL A 465 -8.63 -10.56 -14.69
N ILE A 466 -8.41 -10.54 -16.00
CA ILE A 466 -8.14 -9.32 -16.78
C ILE A 466 -9.26 -9.12 -17.81
N THR A 467 -10.03 -8.03 -17.70
CA THR A 467 -11.27 -7.85 -18.48
C THR A 467 -11.60 -6.39 -18.79
N TYR A 468 -12.41 -6.13 -19.81
CA TYR A 468 -13.00 -4.81 -20.13
C TYR A 468 -12.06 -3.61 -20.37
N GLY A 469 -10.74 -3.74 -20.23
CA GLY A 469 -9.79 -2.65 -20.52
C GLY A 469 -9.18 -2.69 -21.92
N THR A 470 -8.32 -1.70 -22.16
CA THR A 470 -7.68 -1.42 -23.46
C THR A 470 -6.40 -2.21 -23.66
N LEU A 471 -5.50 -2.21 -22.69
CA LEU A 471 -4.27 -2.98 -22.65
C LEU A 471 -3.82 -3.15 -21.19
N THR A 472 -3.55 -4.39 -20.79
CA THR A 472 -2.85 -4.68 -19.53
C THR A 472 -1.42 -5.15 -19.85
N SER A 473 -0.42 -4.67 -19.10
CA SER A 473 0.98 -5.04 -19.26
C SER A 473 1.53 -5.58 -17.93
N LEU A 474 2.02 -6.81 -17.93
CA LEU A 474 2.64 -7.45 -16.77
C LEU A 474 4.10 -7.75 -17.09
N LYS A 475 5.02 -7.09 -16.41
CA LYS A 475 6.47 -7.26 -16.59
C LYS A 475 7.14 -7.72 -15.31
N ASN A 476 8.20 -8.53 -15.45
CA ASN A 476 9.02 -9.04 -14.34
C ASN A 476 8.16 -9.59 -13.19
N VAL A 477 7.17 -10.41 -13.54
CA VAL A 477 6.23 -10.98 -12.57
C VAL A 477 6.61 -12.41 -12.23
N THR A 478 6.65 -12.74 -10.94
CA THR A 478 6.98 -14.08 -10.45
C THR A 478 5.89 -14.61 -9.55
N PHE A 479 5.39 -15.81 -9.83
CA PHE A 479 4.55 -16.58 -8.93
C PHE A 479 5.27 -17.84 -8.48
N ASP A 480 5.28 -18.09 -7.17
CA ASP A 480 5.78 -19.31 -6.54
C ASP A 480 4.83 -19.76 -5.42
N GLY A 481 4.12 -20.87 -5.64
CA GLY A 481 3.16 -21.39 -4.67
C GLY A 481 2.24 -22.46 -5.23
N GLU A 482 1.22 -22.79 -4.44
CA GLU A 482 0.21 -23.79 -4.77
C GLU A 482 -1.11 -23.11 -5.17
N ILE A 483 -1.75 -23.61 -6.23
CA ILE A 483 -3.08 -23.18 -6.65
C ILE A 483 -4.00 -24.39 -6.75
N HIS A 484 -5.12 -24.37 -6.04
CA HIS A 484 -6.17 -25.39 -6.10
C HIS A 484 -7.47 -24.75 -6.60
N ALA A 485 -7.88 -25.07 -7.83
CA ALA A 485 -9.16 -24.58 -8.34
C ALA A 485 -9.84 -25.48 -9.38
N GLU A 486 -11.13 -25.29 -9.55
CA GLU A 486 -11.94 -26.12 -10.45
C GLU A 486 -11.81 -25.66 -11.91
N SER A 487 -11.91 -24.36 -12.14
CA SER A 487 -12.05 -23.79 -13.48
C SER A 487 -11.18 -22.54 -13.72
N PHE A 488 -10.61 -22.43 -14.92
CA PHE A 488 -9.85 -21.25 -15.38
C PHE A 488 -8.71 -20.88 -14.42
N VAL A 489 -7.68 -21.74 -14.39
CA VAL A 489 -6.57 -21.65 -13.45
C VAL A 489 -5.27 -21.35 -14.19
N GLY A 490 -4.52 -20.33 -13.75
CA GLY A 490 -3.21 -20.00 -14.28
C GLY A 490 -2.25 -19.43 -13.25
N GLY A 491 -0.95 -19.68 -13.40
CA GLY A 491 0.07 -19.13 -12.51
C GLY A 491 0.23 -17.61 -12.62
N ILE A 492 -0.04 -17.02 -13.79
CA ILE A 492 -0.14 -15.57 -13.94
C ILE A 492 -1.58 -15.12 -13.88
N SER A 493 -2.46 -15.69 -14.71
CA SER A 493 -3.89 -15.34 -14.68
C SER A 493 -4.82 -16.49 -15.02
N GLY A 494 -5.96 -16.54 -14.31
CA GLY A 494 -7.00 -17.54 -14.55
C GLY A 494 -7.74 -17.28 -15.86
N ARG A 495 -8.16 -16.03 -16.09
CA ARG A 495 -8.94 -15.66 -17.27
C ARG A 495 -8.56 -14.28 -17.82
N LEU A 496 -8.42 -14.22 -19.15
CA LEU A 496 -8.16 -13.02 -19.91
C LEU A 496 -9.25 -12.78 -20.96
N ASP A 497 -9.87 -11.61 -20.93
CA ASP A 497 -10.92 -11.17 -21.86
C ASP A 497 -10.55 -9.88 -22.62
N SER A 498 -9.41 -9.29 -22.27
CA SER A 498 -8.86 -8.05 -22.83
C SER A 498 -7.41 -8.23 -23.28
N LYS A 499 -6.94 -7.30 -24.10
CA LYS A 499 -5.57 -7.30 -24.63
C LYS A 499 -4.55 -7.28 -23.50
N THR A 500 -3.63 -8.24 -23.53
CA THR A 500 -2.65 -8.42 -22.46
C THR A 500 -1.27 -8.71 -23.03
N ASN A 501 -0.27 -7.99 -22.53
CA ASN A 501 1.15 -8.27 -22.75
C ASN A 501 1.76 -8.80 -21.45
N ILE A 502 2.46 -9.91 -21.54
CA ILE A 502 3.19 -10.54 -20.45
C ILE A 502 4.65 -10.67 -20.89
N ASP A 503 5.56 -10.20 -20.07
CA ASP A 503 6.98 -10.14 -20.39
C ASP A 503 7.78 -10.48 -19.13
N HIS A 504 8.82 -11.31 -19.23
CA HIS A 504 9.63 -11.70 -18.06
C HIS A 504 8.80 -12.36 -16.94
N ALA A 505 7.84 -13.24 -17.31
CA ALA A 505 7.03 -13.95 -16.34
C ALA A 505 7.65 -15.28 -15.92
N ILE A 506 7.61 -15.54 -14.62
CA ILE A 506 8.10 -16.77 -13.98
C ILE A 506 6.96 -17.43 -13.20
N VAL A 507 6.71 -18.70 -13.44
CA VAL A 507 5.74 -19.50 -12.66
C VAL A 507 6.38 -20.77 -12.13
N LEU A 508 6.39 -20.89 -10.80
CA LEU A 508 6.91 -21.99 -10.00
C LEU A 508 5.79 -22.55 -9.09
N GLY A 509 6.04 -23.74 -8.52
CA GLY A 509 5.11 -24.42 -7.61
C GLY A 509 4.18 -25.44 -8.27
N ASP A 510 3.03 -25.74 -7.66
CA ASP A 510 2.09 -26.76 -8.15
C ASP A 510 0.70 -26.15 -8.42
N ILE A 511 0.11 -26.50 -9.57
CA ILE A 511 -1.21 -26.02 -10.00
C ILE A 511 -2.15 -27.23 -10.14
N TYR A 512 -3.28 -27.21 -9.43
CA TYR A 512 -4.27 -28.28 -9.39
C TYR A 512 -5.59 -27.81 -10.02
N ILE A 513 -6.07 -28.56 -11.02
CA ILE A 513 -7.26 -28.26 -11.82
C ILE A 513 -8.26 -29.42 -11.76
N SER A 514 -9.51 -29.18 -11.37
CA SER A 514 -10.49 -30.27 -11.20
C SER A 514 -11.65 -30.33 -12.20
N GLU A 515 -11.93 -29.29 -13.00
CA GLU A 515 -13.12 -29.31 -13.89
C GLU A 515 -12.94 -28.80 -15.33
N VAL A 516 -12.47 -27.58 -15.57
CA VAL A 516 -12.64 -26.95 -16.91
C VAL A 516 -11.34 -26.79 -17.67
N LEU A 517 -10.61 -25.69 -17.47
CA LEU A 517 -9.36 -25.39 -18.18
C LEU A 517 -8.34 -24.87 -17.19
N GLY A 518 -7.09 -25.20 -17.42
CA GLY A 518 -6.00 -24.52 -16.75
C GLY A 518 -4.67 -24.67 -17.49
N GLY A 519 -3.76 -23.74 -17.20
CA GLY A 519 -2.42 -23.80 -17.76
C GLY A 519 -1.39 -23.12 -16.88
N GLY A 520 -0.12 -23.26 -17.23
CA GLY A 520 0.96 -22.74 -16.40
C GLY A 520 0.96 -21.22 -16.27
N LEU A 521 0.86 -20.49 -17.38
CA LEU A 521 0.75 -19.03 -17.36
C LEU A 521 -0.71 -18.62 -17.25
N ILE A 522 -1.53 -19.07 -18.21
CA ILE A 522 -2.89 -18.59 -18.42
C ILE A 522 -3.89 -19.75 -18.41
N GLY A 523 -4.95 -19.63 -17.63
CA GLY A 523 -6.03 -20.63 -17.63
C GLY A 523 -6.87 -20.57 -18.90
N ARG A 524 -7.42 -19.40 -19.23
CA ARG A 524 -8.20 -19.18 -20.45
C ARG A 524 -8.01 -17.80 -21.05
N SER A 525 -7.81 -17.74 -22.35
CA SER A 525 -7.88 -16.52 -23.16
C SER A 525 -9.18 -16.49 -23.99
N ILE A 526 -9.88 -15.35 -23.98
CA ILE A 526 -11.12 -15.11 -24.71
C ILE A 526 -11.01 -13.85 -25.57
N TYR A 527 -11.26 -14.03 -26.87
CA TYR A 527 -11.27 -12.94 -27.84
C TYR A 527 -12.69 -12.38 -28.03
N ASN A 528 -12.90 -11.16 -27.51
CA ASN A 528 -14.20 -10.48 -27.51
C ASN A 528 -14.33 -9.35 -28.54
N TYR A 529 -13.22 -8.81 -29.06
CA TYR A 529 -13.20 -7.63 -29.96
C TYR A 529 -12.29 -7.88 -31.16
N VAL A 530 -12.51 -7.15 -32.26
CA VAL A 530 -11.76 -7.29 -33.52
C VAL A 530 -10.36 -6.66 -33.43
N ASP A 531 -9.44 -7.21 -32.63
CA ASP A 531 -8.03 -6.81 -32.53
C ASP A 531 -7.06 -7.89 -33.05
N THR A 532 -5.89 -7.53 -33.54
CA THR A 532 -4.96 -8.45 -34.19
C THR A 532 -4.11 -9.28 -33.23
N ASP A 533 -3.96 -8.87 -31.96
CA ASP A 533 -3.13 -9.55 -30.93
C ASP A 533 -3.81 -9.50 -29.57
N MET A 534 -4.43 -10.60 -29.13
CA MET A 534 -5.14 -10.66 -27.83
C MET A 534 -4.15 -10.86 -26.68
N LEU A 535 -3.31 -11.86 -26.79
CA LEU A 535 -2.31 -12.23 -25.79
C LEU A 535 -0.95 -12.28 -26.45
N ILE A 536 -0.01 -11.50 -25.91
CA ILE A 536 1.40 -11.55 -26.26
C ILE A 536 2.16 -11.96 -25.01
N VAL A 537 2.93 -13.04 -25.11
CA VAL A 537 3.88 -13.46 -24.07
C VAL A 537 5.27 -13.48 -24.67
N THR A 538 6.18 -12.74 -24.04
CA THR A 538 7.60 -12.65 -24.41
C THR A 538 8.46 -13.08 -23.24
N GLU A 539 9.61 -13.68 -23.53
CA GLU A 539 10.68 -13.93 -22.56
C GLU A 539 10.11 -14.43 -21.22
N SER A 540 9.52 -15.62 -21.20
CA SER A 540 8.81 -16.12 -20.01
C SER A 540 8.99 -17.63 -19.83
N TYR A 541 8.80 -18.14 -18.61
CA TYR A 541 8.84 -19.58 -18.39
C TYR A 541 7.94 -20.09 -17.27
N VAL A 542 7.58 -21.37 -17.41
CA VAL A 542 6.83 -22.13 -16.42
C VAL A 542 7.62 -23.37 -16.05
N ARG A 543 7.88 -23.55 -14.76
CA ARG A 543 8.38 -24.81 -14.19
C ARG A 543 7.41 -25.44 -13.20
N ALA A 544 6.26 -24.82 -12.98
CA ALA A 544 5.22 -25.39 -12.16
C ALA A 544 4.71 -26.72 -12.72
N ASN A 545 4.47 -27.70 -11.85
CA ASN A 545 3.76 -28.90 -12.29
C ASN A 545 2.26 -28.61 -12.32
N ILE A 546 1.58 -29.23 -13.27
CA ILE A 546 0.15 -29.07 -13.48
C ILE A 546 -0.51 -30.41 -13.24
N HIS A 547 -1.30 -30.48 -12.19
CA HIS A 547 -2.08 -31.63 -11.77
C HIS A 547 -3.52 -31.44 -12.22
N TYR A 548 -4.13 -32.46 -12.82
CA TYR A 548 -5.49 -32.35 -13.35
C TYR A 548 -6.31 -33.61 -13.10
N THR A 549 -7.64 -33.49 -13.06
CA THR A 549 -8.55 -34.66 -12.96
C THR A 549 -9.10 -35.07 -14.33
N TYR A 550 -9.68 -36.26 -14.42
CA TYR A 550 -10.30 -36.75 -15.65
C TYR A 550 -11.52 -35.93 -16.13
N ASN A 551 -12.10 -35.08 -15.27
CA ASN A 551 -13.22 -34.20 -15.64
C ASN A 551 -12.75 -32.95 -16.40
N THR A 552 -11.46 -32.63 -16.32
CA THR A 552 -10.90 -31.45 -17.00
C THR A 552 -11.09 -31.51 -18.51
N LYS A 553 -11.43 -30.37 -19.13
CA LYS A 553 -11.62 -30.30 -20.59
C LYS A 553 -10.30 -30.14 -21.32
N GLY A 554 -9.40 -29.31 -20.81
CA GLY A 554 -8.11 -29.08 -21.44
C GLY A 554 -7.06 -28.48 -20.52
N VAL A 555 -5.82 -28.91 -20.72
CA VAL A 555 -4.66 -28.50 -19.93
C VAL A 555 -3.52 -28.16 -20.86
N GLY A 556 -2.96 -26.97 -20.69
CA GLY A 556 -1.79 -26.51 -21.43
C GLY A 556 -0.63 -26.21 -20.50
N GLY A 557 0.58 -26.68 -20.81
CA GLY A 557 1.76 -26.33 -20.00
C GLY A 557 1.97 -24.81 -19.91
N LEU A 558 1.67 -24.06 -20.98
CA LEU A 558 1.67 -22.59 -20.95
C LEU A 558 0.26 -22.00 -20.89
N ILE A 559 -0.64 -22.41 -21.81
CA ILE A 559 -1.98 -21.83 -21.97
C ILE A 559 -3.05 -22.92 -21.93
N GLY A 560 -3.96 -22.87 -20.96
CA GLY A 560 -5.01 -23.87 -20.78
C GLY A 560 -6.02 -23.93 -21.93
N GLY A 561 -6.47 -22.77 -22.40
CA GLY A 561 -7.22 -22.72 -23.64
C GLY A 561 -7.46 -21.33 -24.25
N ALA A 562 -7.79 -21.35 -25.54
CA ALA A 562 -8.08 -20.20 -26.37
C ALA A 562 -9.50 -20.34 -26.97
N SER A 563 -10.29 -19.27 -26.85
CA SER A 563 -11.62 -19.21 -27.46
C SER A 563 -11.92 -17.82 -28.02
N SER A 564 -12.84 -17.73 -28.97
CA SER A 564 -13.41 -16.46 -29.41
C SER A 564 -14.93 -16.49 -29.29
N ASN A 565 -15.55 -15.32 -29.09
CA ASN A 565 -17.01 -15.21 -29.16
C ASN A 565 -17.51 -15.52 -30.58
N TRP A 566 -18.69 -16.13 -30.69
CA TRP A 566 -19.24 -16.79 -31.88
C TRP A 566 -19.30 -15.96 -33.19
N SER A 567 -19.05 -14.65 -33.14
CA SER A 567 -18.97 -13.75 -34.29
C SER A 567 -17.55 -13.49 -34.84
N LEU A 568 -16.50 -13.94 -34.14
CA LEU A 568 -15.10 -13.67 -34.46
C LEU A 568 -14.34 -14.94 -34.86
N SER A 569 -13.56 -14.86 -35.94
CA SER A 569 -12.96 -16.03 -36.61
C SER A 569 -11.69 -16.60 -35.96
N SER A 570 -11.08 -15.93 -34.99
CA SER A 570 -9.82 -16.39 -34.37
C SER A 570 -9.51 -15.65 -33.06
N ASN A 571 -8.90 -16.33 -32.08
CA ASN A 571 -8.22 -15.71 -30.94
C ASN A 571 -6.70 -15.82 -31.13
N PRO A 572 -6.02 -14.79 -31.68
CA PRO A 572 -4.58 -14.86 -31.93
C PRO A 572 -3.78 -14.75 -30.62
N ILE A 573 -2.92 -15.75 -30.40
CA ILE A 573 -1.96 -15.80 -29.30
C ILE A 573 -0.56 -15.72 -29.91
N LYS A 574 0.28 -14.87 -29.35
CA LYS A 574 1.70 -14.75 -29.72
C LYS A 574 2.57 -15.17 -28.54
N LEU A 575 3.42 -16.16 -28.75
CA LEU A 575 4.45 -16.56 -27.79
C LEU A 575 5.81 -16.41 -28.48
N THR A 576 6.73 -15.71 -27.82
CA THR A 576 8.09 -15.50 -28.31
C THR A 576 9.08 -15.71 -27.18
N ASP A 577 10.08 -16.56 -27.39
CA ASP A 577 11.11 -16.86 -26.40
C ASP A 577 10.51 -17.36 -25.07
N VAL A 578 9.70 -18.42 -25.14
CA VAL A 578 8.98 -18.96 -23.96
C VAL A 578 9.25 -20.46 -23.81
N TYR A 579 9.34 -20.95 -22.58
CA TYR A 579 9.42 -22.39 -22.36
C TYR A 579 8.59 -22.96 -21.20
N PHE A 580 8.24 -24.24 -21.32
CA PHE A 580 7.60 -25.04 -20.27
C PHE A 580 8.50 -26.21 -19.84
N ALA A 581 8.79 -26.33 -18.54
CA ALA A 581 9.60 -27.43 -18.00
C ALA A 581 9.01 -28.00 -16.69
N GLY A 582 7.69 -27.94 -16.54
CA GLY A 582 6.96 -28.67 -15.50
C GLY A 582 6.44 -30.02 -15.99
N GLN A 583 5.90 -30.83 -15.07
CA GLN A 583 5.15 -32.04 -15.43
C GLN A 583 3.66 -31.73 -15.62
N ILE A 584 2.98 -32.48 -16.48
CA ILE A 584 1.51 -32.45 -16.60
C ILE A 584 0.98 -33.83 -16.18
N LEU A 585 0.40 -33.90 -14.98
CA LEU A 585 0.10 -35.13 -14.27
C LEU A 585 -1.40 -35.27 -14.02
N MET A 586 -1.96 -36.42 -14.39
CA MET A 586 -3.32 -36.75 -13.97
C MET A 586 -3.31 -37.17 -12.49
N ILE A 587 -4.22 -36.61 -11.71
CA ILE A 587 -4.58 -37.08 -10.37
C ILE A 587 -5.48 -38.30 -10.55
N GLU A 588 -5.01 -39.48 -10.13
CA GLU A 588 -5.79 -40.71 -10.20
C GLU A 588 -7.04 -40.62 -9.31
N ASP A 589 -8.21 -40.86 -9.90
CA ASP A 589 -9.45 -41.00 -9.16
C ASP A 589 -9.62 -42.46 -8.71
N ALA A 590 -9.58 -42.68 -7.40
CA ALA A 590 -9.79 -44.00 -6.79
C ALA A 590 -11.20 -44.56 -7.07
N GLU A 591 -12.19 -43.70 -7.29
CA GLU A 591 -13.56 -44.08 -7.63
C GLU A 591 -13.73 -44.42 -9.13
N ASN A 592 -12.83 -43.90 -9.98
CA ASN A 592 -12.82 -44.16 -11.42
C ASN A 592 -11.41 -44.53 -11.95
N PRO A 593 -10.88 -45.71 -11.60
CA PRO A 593 -9.52 -46.12 -12.00
C PRO A 593 -9.37 -46.40 -13.51
N ASN A 594 -10.46 -46.35 -14.29
CA ASN A 594 -10.45 -46.50 -15.74
C ASN A 594 -10.66 -45.17 -16.48
N ALA A 595 -10.61 -44.04 -15.77
CA ALA A 595 -10.73 -42.73 -16.39
C ALA A 595 -9.62 -42.52 -17.43
N THR A 596 -10.00 -41.97 -18.58
CA THR A 596 -9.05 -41.67 -19.66
C THR A 596 -8.64 -40.21 -19.61
N ASN A 597 -7.44 -39.90 -20.12
CA ASN A 597 -6.99 -38.52 -20.26
C ASN A 597 -8.01 -37.67 -21.03
N PRO A 598 -8.17 -36.39 -20.63
CA PRO A 598 -8.90 -35.40 -21.41
C PRO A 598 -8.40 -35.34 -22.85
N GLU A 599 -9.29 -34.90 -23.74
CA GLU A 599 -9.00 -34.82 -25.17
C GLU A 599 -7.89 -33.78 -25.47
N PHE A 600 -7.76 -32.73 -24.65
CA PHE A 600 -6.96 -31.54 -24.96
C PHE A 600 -5.83 -31.30 -23.95
N ILE A 601 -4.85 -32.19 -23.91
CA ILE A 601 -3.63 -32.05 -23.09
C ILE A 601 -2.43 -31.79 -23.99
N ASP A 602 -1.72 -30.68 -23.80
CA ASP A 602 -0.58 -30.26 -24.63
C ASP A 602 0.43 -29.44 -23.79
N PRO A 603 1.75 -29.53 -24.01
CA PRO A 603 2.73 -28.79 -23.22
C PRO A 603 2.69 -27.28 -23.49
N ILE A 604 2.07 -26.83 -24.59
CA ILE A 604 1.96 -25.41 -24.94
C ILE A 604 0.52 -24.93 -24.81
N LEU A 605 -0.42 -25.51 -25.58
CA LEU A 605 -1.80 -25.03 -25.68
C LEU A 605 -2.81 -26.17 -25.66
N GLY A 606 -3.60 -26.26 -24.59
CA GLY A 606 -4.60 -27.32 -24.40
C GLY A 606 -5.80 -27.20 -25.36
N TRP A 607 -6.84 -26.51 -24.92
CA TRP A 607 -8.10 -26.40 -25.68
C TRP A 607 -8.10 -25.19 -26.64
N ASP A 608 -8.45 -25.40 -27.90
CA ASP A 608 -8.64 -24.33 -28.90
C ASP A 608 -9.87 -24.66 -29.74
N VAL A 609 -10.91 -23.83 -29.62
CA VAL A 609 -12.25 -24.08 -30.18
C VAL A 609 -12.40 -23.60 -31.62
N ASN A 610 -11.66 -22.57 -32.02
CA ASN A 610 -11.89 -21.86 -33.29
C ASN A 610 -10.67 -21.86 -34.22
N GLY A 611 -9.51 -22.40 -33.80
CA GLY A 611 -8.32 -22.48 -34.65
C GLY A 611 -7.72 -21.09 -34.84
N GLY A 612 -7.15 -20.52 -33.78
CA GLY A 612 -6.56 -19.19 -33.83
C GLY A 612 -5.39 -19.11 -34.82
N ALA A 613 -5.19 -17.96 -35.45
CA ALA A 613 -3.98 -17.65 -36.20
C ALA A 613 -2.82 -17.37 -35.22
N HIS A 614 -2.47 -18.38 -34.42
CA HIS A 614 -1.43 -18.30 -33.41
C HIS A 614 -0.05 -18.15 -34.04
N VAL A 615 0.83 -17.40 -33.39
CA VAL A 615 2.22 -17.21 -33.81
C VAL A 615 3.13 -17.65 -32.66
N PHE A 616 3.86 -18.73 -32.87
CA PHE A 616 4.79 -19.27 -31.89
C PHE A 616 6.19 -19.23 -32.46
N THR A 617 7.05 -18.44 -31.83
CA THR A 617 8.43 -18.20 -32.26
C THR A 617 9.33 -18.60 -31.10
N TYR A 618 10.24 -19.55 -31.30
CA TYR A 618 11.15 -20.03 -30.25
C TYR A 618 10.39 -20.44 -28.97
N VAL A 619 9.47 -21.39 -29.12
CA VAL A 619 8.70 -21.93 -28.00
C VAL A 619 9.15 -23.36 -27.72
N TYR A 620 9.63 -23.62 -26.51
CA TYR A 620 10.25 -24.90 -26.13
C TYR A 620 9.50 -25.59 -24.99
N TYR A 621 9.63 -26.91 -24.92
CA TYR A 621 9.18 -27.65 -23.75
C TYR A 621 10.09 -28.84 -23.42
N ASP A 622 10.14 -29.22 -22.14
CA ASP A 622 10.84 -30.43 -21.70
C ASP A 622 10.02 -31.69 -22.04
N SER A 623 10.38 -32.32 -23.15
CA SER A 623 9.79 -33.55 -23.64
C SER A 623 10.11 -34.80 -22.81
N THR A 624 11.10 -34.74 -21.91
CA THR A 624 11.41 -35.88 -21.01
C THR A 624 10.42 -35.93 -19.85
N LEU A 625 9.96 -34.76 -19.40
CA LEU A 625 8.94 -34.61 -18.35
C LEU A 625 7.51 -34.82 -18.87
N TYR A 626 7.36 -34.93 -20.21
CA TYR A 626 6.08 -35.09 -20.88
C TYR A 626 6.06 -36.29 -21.86
N PRO A 627 5.98 -37.54 -21.35
CA PRO A 627 5.98 -38.73 -22.18
C PRO A 627 4.58 -39.02 -22.77
N GLY A 628 4.14 -38.20 -23.73
CA GLY A 628 3.12 -38.58 -24.70
C GLY A 628 1.69 -38.09 -24.44
N THR A 629 1.19 -37.28 -25.38
CA THR A 629 -0.23 -37.04 -25.67
C THR A 629 -0.40 -36.73 -27.17
N ASN A 630 -1.64 -36.48 -27.58
CA ASN A 630 -2.06 -36.22 -28.95
C ASN A 630 -1.58 -34.84 -29.43
N ASN A 631 -0.27 -34.72 -29.68
CA ASN A 631 0.43 -33.51 -30.12
C ASN A 631 -0.35 -32.80 -31.23
N LYS A 632 -0.81 -31.56 -30.95
CA LYS A 632 -1.07 -30.59 -32.04
C LYS A 632 0.24 -30.13 -32.72
N ASN A 633 1.40 -30.65 -32.30
CA ASN A 633 2.75 -30.29 -32.77
C ASN A 633 3.00 -28.78 -32.63
N ILE A 634 2.63 -28.23 -31.48
CA ILE A 634 2.81 -26.82 -31.17
C ILE A 634 4.07 -26.71 -30.28
N GLY A 635 5.07 -25.96 -30.72
CA GLY A 635 6.37 -25.83 -30.04
C GLY A 635 7.38 -26.93 -30.34
N VAL A 636 8.60 -26.78 -29.81
CA VAL A 636 9.75 -27.68 -30.05
C VAL A 636 10.15 -28.39 -28.76
N GLY A 637 9.94 -29.70 -28.72
CA GLY A 637 10.37 -30.53 -27.60
C GLY A 637 11.89 -30.67 -27.53
N LYS A 638 12.44 -30.54 -26.33
CA LYS A 638 13.85 -30.75 -25.98
C LYS A 638 13.91 -31.70 -24.79
N THR A 639 14.96 -32.49 -24.65
CA THR A 639 15.17 -33.32 -23.46
C THR A 639 15.57 -32.44 -22.27
N THR A 640 15.41 -32.95 -21.04
CA THR A 640 15.88 -32.26 -19.82
C THR A 640 17.33 -31.83 -19.92
N THR A 641 18.21 -32.71 -20.42
CA THR A 641 19.62 -32.39 -20.61
C THR A 641 19.86 -31.32 -21.67
N GLU A 642 19.07 -31.30 -22.74
CA GLU A 642 19.17 -30.24 -23.75
C GLU A 642 18.70 -28.90 -23.19
N MET A 643 17.60 -28.86 -22.44
CA MET A 643 17.06 -27.63 -21.82
C MET A 643 18.04 -26.98 -20.83
N MET A 644 19.04 -27.70 -20.34
CA MET A 644 20.11 -27.15 -19.48
C MET A 644 21.30 -26.57 -20.26
N LEU A 645 21.22 -26.54 -21.60
CA LEU A 645 22.29 -26.04 -22.47
C LEU A 645 21.81 -24.82 -23.25
N LYS A 646 22.61 -23.75 -23.25
CA LYS A 646 22.36 -22.54 -24.07
C LYS A 646 22.08 -22.86 -25.54
N THR A 647 22.70 -23.90 -26.08
CA THR A 647 22.50 -24.35 -27.47
C THR A 647 21.10 -24.89 -27.77
N ALA A 648 20.28 -25.21 -26.77
CA ALA A 648 18.91 -25.67 -26.99
C ALA A 648 17.93 -24.53 -27.29
N TYR A 649 18.26 -23.31 -26.86
CA TYR A 649 17.43 -22.11 -26.98
C TYR A 649 17.87 -21.28 -28.19
N GLU A 650 17.69 -21.83 -29.38
CA GLU A 650 17.96 -21.09 -30.61
C GLU A 650 17.01 -19.89 -30.74
N GLY A 651 17.55 -18.68 -30.92
CA GLY A 651 16.75 -17.46 -31.04
C GLY A 651 16.63 -16.63 -29.77
N PHE A 652 16.80 -17.23 -28.60
CA PHE A 652 16.81 -16.49 -27.32
C PHE A 652 18.03 -15.57 -27.24
N ASP A 653 17.83 -14.38 -26.70
CA ASP A 653 18.93 -13.47 -26.38
C ASP A 653 19.57 -13.84 -25.03
N PHE A 654 20.90 -13.93 -25.02
CA PHE A 654 21.73 -14.19 -23.83
C PHE A 654 22.90 -13.18 -23.77
N SER A 655 22.74 -12.01 -24.40
CA SER A 655 23.81 -11.03 -24.62
C SER A 655 23.88 -9.91 -23.56
N GLY A 656 22.89 -9.80 -22.67
CA GLY A 656 22.79 -8.73 -21.67
C GLY A 656 22.18 -9.17 -20.34
N LEU A 657 22.17 -8.25 -19.36
CA LEU A 657 21.61 -8.47 -18.02
C LEU A 657 20.10 -8.59 -17.98
N ASP A 658 19.41 -7.97 -18.92
CA ASP A 658 17.95 -7.96 -18.98
C ASP A 658 17.42 -9.11 -19.84
N HIS A 659 18.24 -10.16 -20.04
CA HIS A 659 17.96 -11.28 -20.93
C HIS A 659 18.25 -12.62 -20.25
N TRP A 660 18.19 -13.72 -21.01
CA TRP A 660 18.32 -15.06 -20.49
C TRP A 660 19.73 -15.41 -19.98
N PHE A 661 19.76 -16.23 -18.94
CA PHE A 661 20.95 -16.82 -18.31
C PHE A 661 20.77 -18.32 -18.11
N ILE A 662 21.86 -19.09 -18.16
CA ILE A 662 21.90 -20.48 -17.71
C ILE A 662 23.11 -20.65 -16.82
N TYR A 663 22.85 -20.96 -15.55
CA TYR A 663 23.86 -21.29 -14.55
C TYR A 663 23.37 -22.52 -13.79
N SER A 664 24.20 -23.57 -13.70
CA SER A 664 23.79 -24.86 -13.13
C SER A 664 23.33 -24.81 -11.67
N GLU A 665 23.66 -23.73 -10.96
CA GLU A 665 23.32 -23.53 -9.55
C GLU A 665 21.98 -22.81 -9.35
N PHE A 666 21.44 -22.19 -10.40
CA PHE A 666 20.18 -21.43 -10.37
C PHE A 666 19.12 -22.09 -11.24
N ASN A 667 17.86 -21.99 -10.83
CA ASN A 667 16.71 -22.54 -11.57
C ASN A 667 16.93 -24.00 -12.04
N ASP A 668 17.58 -24.82 -11.21
CA ASP A 668 18.00 -26.20 -11.52
C ASP A 668 18.72 -26.38 -12.87
N GLY A 669 19.45 -25.35 -13.31
CA GLY A 669 20.18 -25.35 -14.57
C GLY A 669 19.35 -25.02 -15.81
N TYR A 670 18.05 -24.76 -15.69
CA TYR A 670 17.22 -24.25 -16.79
C TYR A 670 17.47 -22.74 -17.00
N ALA A 671 17.15 -22.25 -18.21
CA ALA A 671 17.28 -20.83 -18.51
C ALA A 671 16.41 -19.96 -17.58
N THR A 672 16.95 -18.85 -17.07
CA THR A 672 16.22 -17.91 -16.18
C THR A 672 16.66 -16.48 -16.44
N PHE A 673 15.94 -15.52 -15.87
CA PHE A 673 16.32 -14.10 -15.88
C PHE A 673 17.27 -13.80 -14.73
N ASN A 674 18.01 -12.68 -14.82
CA ASN A 674 19.08 -12.29 -13.90
C ASN A 674 18.71 -12.57 -12.42
N PRO A 675 19.30 -13.59 -11.77
CA PRO A 675 18.95 -14.00 -10.41
C PRO A 675 19.54 -13.06 -9.33
N GLY A 676 19.74 -11.78 -9.65
CA GLY A 676 20.41 -10.80 -8.79
C GLY A 676 21.93 -10.76 -8.95
N LEU A 677 22.46 -11.17 -10.11
CA LEU A 677 23.89 -11.09 -10.41
C LEU A 677 24.37 -9.64 -10.56
N VAL A 678 25.60 -9.40 -10.13
CA VAL A 678 26.28 -8.10 -10.17
C VAL A 678 27.16 -8.03 -11.42
N ARG A 679 27.00 -6.97 -12.23
CA ARG A 679 27.77 -6.71 -13.44
C ARG A 679 28.83 -5.64 -13.24
N ILE A 680 29.97 -5.86 -13.87
CA ILE A 680 31.13 -4.98 -13.78
C ILE A 680 31.61 -4.68 -15.18
N ASP A 681 31.49 -3.42 -15.58
CA ASP A 681 31.92 -2.95 -16.89
C ASP A 681 33.32 -2.36 -16.80
N PHE A 682 34.28 -2.97 -17.49
CA PHE A 682 35.64 -2.47 -17.59
C PHE A 682 35.76 -1.57 -18.80
N THR A 683 36.18 -0.33 -18.62
CA THR A 683 36.23 0.70 -19.67
C THR A 683 37.60 1.34 -19.83
N GLY A 684 37.91 1.81 -21.03
CA GLY A 684 39.09 2.61 -21.33
C GLY A 684 38.98 4.02 -20.76
N THR A 685 40.06 4.80 -20.86
CA THR A 685 40.08 6.20 -20.37
C THR A 685 39.02 7.08 -21.03
N ASP A 686 38.59 6.72 -22.24
CA ASP A 686 37.59 7.40 -23.07
C ASP A 686 36.17 6.83 -22.94
N GLY A 687 35.95 5.86 -22.04
CA GLY A 687 34.67 5.18 -21.85
C GLY A 687 34.41 4.03 -22.82
N THR A 688 35.37 3.66 -23.68
CA THR A 688 35.24 2.49 -24.55
C THR A 688 35.15 1.21 -23.71
N LEU A 689 34.15 0.36 -23.94
CA LEU A 689 34.01 -0.91 -23.23
C LEU A 689 35.14 -1.89 -23.61
N LEU A 690 35.89 -2.35 -22.61
CA LEU A 690 37.02 -3.27 -22.72
C LEU A 690 36.66 -4.71 -22.31
N GLY A 691 35.70 -4.88 -21.40
CA GLY A 691 35.24 -6.19 -20.96
C GLY A 691 34.09 -6.10 -19.95
N ILE A 692 33.40 -7.23 -19.74
CA ILE A 692 32.32 -7.37 -18.76
C ILE A 692 32.62 -8.59 -17.89
N VAL A 693 32.49 -8.45 -16.57
CA VAL A 693 32.49 -9.56 -15.62
C VAL A 693 31.16 -9.57 -14.88
N ILE A 694 30.56 -10.76 -14.73
CA ILE A 694 29.33 -10.98 -13.98
C ILE A 694 29.66 -11.93 -12.83
N ILE A 695 29.26 -11.57 -11.61
CA ILE A 695 29.50 -12.34 -10.38
C ILE A 695 28.22 -12.44 -9.55
N ASP A 696 28.18 -13.39 -8.62
CA ASP A 696 27.11 -13.45 -7.62
C ASP A 696 27.12 -12.19 -6.74
N PRO A 697 25.96 -11.75 -6.23
CA PRO A 697 25.90 -10.69 -5.26
C PRO A 697 26.68 -11.08 -4.00
N ASN A 698 27.51 -10.15 -3.54
CA ASN A 698 28.48 -10.26 -2.44
C ASN A 698 29.71 -11.16 -2.72
N SER A 699 29.94 -11.56 -3.98
CA SER A 699 31.20 -12.21 -4.39
C SER A 699 32.30 -11.19 -4.71
N THR A 700 33.54 -11.67 -4.69
CA THR A 700 34.72 -10.89 -5.12
C THR A 700 34.96 -11.02 -6.61
N VAL A 701 35.64 -10.03 -7.19
CA VAL A 701 35.81 -9.90 -8.64
C VAL A 701 37.22 -10.32 -9.03
N ASN A 702 37.33 -11.12 -10.10
CA ASN A 702 38.63 -11.29 -10.76
C ASN A 702 38.79 -10.22 -11.85
N PRO A 703 39.90 -9.46 -11.87
CA PRO A 703 40.16 -8.46 -12.91
C PRO A 703 40.28 -9.14 -14.29
N ILE A 704 39.86 -8.43 -15.34
CA ILE A 704 40.19 -8.81 -16.73
C ILE A 704 41.68 -8.59 -16.99
N ASP A 705 42.19 -9.16 -18.10
CA ASP A 705 43.56 -8.92 -18.55
C ASP A 705 43.86 -7.42 -18.68
N ASP A 706 45.06 -7.02 -18.25
CA ASP A 706 45.48 -5.62 -18.29
C ASP A 706 45.34 -5.04 -19.72
N PRO A 707 44.58 -3.95 -19.89
CA PRO A 707 44.35 -3.37 -21.21
C PRO A 707 45.63 -2.73 -21.75
N LYS A 708 45.77 -2.72 -23.07
CA LYS A 708 46.95 -2.18 -23.75
C LYS A 708 46.63 -0.85 -24.40
N LEU A 709 47.49 0.14 -24.18
CA LEU A 709 47.44 1.45 -24.83
C LEU A 709 48.84 1.79 -25.37
N GLU A 710 48.95 2.17 -26.64
CA GLU A 710 50.24 2.41 -27.29
C GLU A 710 51.00 3.58 -26.62
N GLY A 711 52.23 3.33 -26.17
CA GLY A 711 53.07 4.31 -25.47
C GLY A 711 52.81 4.45 -23.96
N PHE A 712 51.91 3.64 -23.40
CA PHE A 712 51.55 3.66 -21.98
C PHE A 712 51.51 2.26 -21.39
N VAL A 713 51.76 2.17 -20.07
CA VAL A 713 51.62 0.96 -19.27
C VAL A 713 50.37 1.09 -18.41
N PHE A 714 49.55 0.04 -18.36
CA PHE A 714 48.40 -0.01 -17.45
C PHE A 714 48.86 0.12 -16.00
N ASP A 715 48.16 0.96 -15.23
CA ASP A 715 48.45 1.20 -13.82
C ASP A 715 47.49 0.46 -12.90
N LYS A 716 46.18 0.70 -13.06
CA LYS A 716 45.13 0.16 -12.18
C LYS A 716 43.73 0.44 -12.74
N TRP A 717 42.75 -0.22 -12.14
CA TRP A 717 41.33 0.09 -12.29
C TRP A 717 40.88 1.13 -11.25
N LEU A 718 40.07 2.08 -11.68
CA LEU A 718 39.45 3.10 -10.85
C LEU A 718 37.94 2.92 -10.81
N ASP A 719 37.31 3.23 -9.69
CA ASP A 719 35.84 3.32 -9.59
C ASP A 719 35.30 4.63 -10.20
N GLU A 720 33.98 4.83 -10.11
CA GLU A 720 33.30 6.02 -10.65
C GLU A 720 33.70 7.33 -9.94
N GLU A 721 34.31 7.24 -8.75
CA GLU A 721 34.85 8.38 -7.99
C GLU A 721 36.35 8.60 -8.25
N ASP A 722 36.93 7.92 -9.25
CA ASP A 722 38.35 7.92 -9.61
C ASP A 722 39.29 7.36 -8.50
N ASN A 723 38.76 6.58 -7.54
CA ASN A 723 39.57 5.91 -6.52
C ASN A 723 40.07 4.54 -7.02
N PRO A 724 41.26 4.07 -6.59
CA PRO A 724 41.73 2.71 -6.91
C PRO A 724 40.78 1.63 -6.40
N PHE A 725 40.28 0.79 -7.31
CA PHE A 725 39.36 -0.29 -6.95
C PHE A 725 40.10 -1.48 -6.32
N ASP A 726 39.60 -1.98 -5.17
CA ASP A 726 40.11 -3.18 -4.51
C ASP A 726 39.25 -4.41 -4.87
N PHE A 727 39.82 -5.30 -5.67
CA PHE A 727 39.18 -6.54 -6.15
C PHE A 727 38.84 -7.55 -5.05
N ASN A 728 39.31 -7.34 -3.81
CA ASN A 728 38.88 -8.13 -2.65
C ASN A 728 37.57 -7.64 -2.03
N THR A 729 37.02 -6.53 -2.52
CA THR A 729 35.74 -5.98 -2.06
C THR A 729 34.59 -6.81 -2.63
N SER A 730 33.69 -7.28 -1.78
CA SER A 730 32.43 -7.89 -2.20
C SER A 730 31.49 -6.83 -2.75
N LEU A 731 30.88 -7.08 -3.90
CA LEU A 731 29.96 -6.12 -4.52
C LEU A 731 28.50 -6.54 -4.32
N GLY A 732 27.67 -5.60 -3.88
CA GLY A 732 26.21 -5.79 -3.78
C GLY A 732 25.43 -5.27 -4.99
N GLU A 733 26.06 -4.46 -5.85
CA GLU A 733 25.44 -3.80 -6.99
C GLU A 733 26.42 -3.70 -8.18
N SER A 734 25.88 -3.44 -9.37
CA SER A 734 26.67 -3.33 -10.61
C SER A 734 27.47 -2.04 -10.65
N ILE A 735 28.71 -2.09 -11.16
CA ILE A 735 29.65 -0.95 -11.17
C ILE A 735 30.37 -0.80 -12.51
N VAL A 736 30.95 0.38 -12.76
CA VAL A 736 31.88 0.63 -13.87
C VAL A 736 33.30 0.84 -13.34
N LEU A 737 34.27 0.12 -13.91
CA LEU A 737 35.70 0.28 -13.62
C LEU A 737 36.43 0.89 -14.81
N LYS A 738 37.20 1.95 -14.56
CA LYS A 738 37.93 2.69 -15.59
C LYS A 738 39.43 2.39 -15.55
N ALA A 739 40.01 2.10 -16.71
CA ALA A 739 41.43 1.84 -16.84
C ALA A 739 42.25 3.12 -16.65
N SER A 740 43.27 3.05 -15.80
CA SER A 740 44.27 4.10 -15.61
C SER A 740 45.60 3.66 -16.19
N PHE A 741 46.35 4.59 -16.79
CA PHE A 741 47.61 4.34 -17.48
C PHE A 741 48.71 5.32 -17.06
N LYS A 742 49.97 4.88 -17.16
CA LYS A 742 51.18 5.68 -16.93
C LYS A 742 52.08 5.68 -18.17
N GLU A 743 52.78 6.78 -18.44
CA GLU A 743 53.75 6.86 -19.54
C GLU A 743 54.88 5.83 -19.36
N GLU A 744 55.22 5.12 -20.44
CA GLU A 744 56.34 4.18 -20.46
C GLU A 744 57.67 4.96 -20.42
N LEU A 745 58.39 4.91 -19.30
CA LEU A 745 59.69 5.58 -19.20
C LEU A 745 60.71 4.90 -20.15
N PRO A 746 61.44 5.65 -20.99
CA PRO A 746 62.41 5.06 -21.90
C PRO A 746 63.54 4.38 -21.11
N ASP A 747 63.78 3.11 -21.43
CA ASP A 747 64.84 2.27 -20.87
C ASP A 747 66.22 2.89 -21.14
N THR A 748 66.71 3.70 -20.20
CA THR A 748 68.03 4.33 -20.29
C THR A 748 69.08 3.42 -19.66
N GLY A 749 69.46 2.40 -20.42
CA GLY A 749 70.67 1.63 -20.15
C GLY A 749 71.93 2.49 -20.28
N VAL A 750 72.33 3.20 -19.21
CA VAL A 750 73.71 3.70 -19.02
C VAL A 750 74.11 3.64 -17.55
N GLN A 751 74.96 2.68 -17.20
CA GLN A 751 75.80 2.77 -16.00
C GLN A 751 76.93 3.80 -16.22
N SER A 752 77.09 4.68 -15.22
CA SER A 752 78.37 5.22 -14.71
C SER A 752 79.06 6.43 -15.38
N TYR A 753 79.53 7.29 -14.46
CA TYR A 753 80.54 8.36 -14.56
C TYR A 753 80.18 9.71 -15.20
N TRP A 754 79.69 10.63 -14.36
CA TRP A 754 80.32 11.95 -14.22
C TRP A 754 80.31 12.37 -12.74
N MET A 755 81.51 12.47 -12.16
CA MET A 755 81.77 13.12 -10.89
C MET A 755 82.82 14.21 -11.14
N TRP A 756 82.65 15.35 -10.45
CA TRP A 756 83.50 16.55 -10.35
C TRP A 756 83.25 17.68 -11.35
N ILE A 757 82.55 18.73 -10.89
CA ILE A 757 83.16 20.00 -10.47
C ILE A 757 82.38 20.54 -9.25
N LEU A 758 83.15 20.89 -8.21
CA LEU A 758 82.80 21.52 -6.93
C LEU A 758 82.05 22.86 -7.12
N GLY A 759 81.28 23.44 -6.19
CA GLY A 759 81.08 23.23 -4.76
C GLY A 759 80.43 24.50 -4.15
N ILE A 760 80.10 24.42 -2.85
CA ILE A 760 79.83 25.56 -1.94
C ILE A 760 78.50 26.33 -2.15
N SER A 761 77.53 26.13 -1.25
CA SER A 761 77.22 27.13 -0.21
C SER A 761 75.97 26.74 0.59
N LEU A 762 76.10 26.79 1.91
CA LEU A 762 75.01 26.89 2.88
C LEU A 762 74.05 28.04 2.54
N GLY A 763 72.78 27.89 2.95
CA GLY A 763 71.78 28.96 2.93
C GLY A 763 70.52 28.59 3.72
N LEU A 764 70.52 28.93 5.00
CA LEU A 764 69.38 28.96 5.92
C LEU A 764 68.14 29.66 5.34
N GLY A 765 66.94 29.25 5.77
CA GLY A 765 65.71 29.99 5.51
C GLY A 765 64.43 29.37 6.10
N LEU A 766 64.31 29.39 7.43
CA LEU A 766 63.01 29.39 8.13
C LEU A 766 62.12 30.55 7.64
N ILE A 767 60.79 30.37 7.71
CA ILE A 767 59.69 31.34 8.01
C ILE A 767 58.41 30.80 7.31
N SER A 768 57.43 30.19 7.97
CA SER A 768 56.40 30.75 8.89
C SER A 768 55.56 31.89 8.28
N ARG A 769 54.29 31.62 7.93
CA ARG A 769 53.17 32.50 8.31
C ARG A 769 51.79 31.89 8.08
N LYS A 770 51.13 31.56 9.20
CA LYS A 770 49.68 31.75 9.40
C LYS A 770 49.34 33.24 9.34
N LYS A 771 48.15 33.57 8.80
CA LYS A 771 47.19 34.65 9.16
C LYS A 771 46.42 35.08 7.90
N GLN A 772 45.15 35.47 7.93
CA GLN A 772 44.08 35.57 8.94
C GLN A 772 42.83 36.06 8.17
N ASP A 773 41.66 35.81 8.73
CA ASP A 773 40.34 36.27 8.30
C ASP A 773 40.17 37.78 8.04
N SER A 774 39.05 38.05 7.36
CA SER A 774 38.20 39.24 7.31
C SER A 774 38.48 40.28 6.21
N LYS A 775 37.56 40.34 5.25
CA LYS A 775 36.50 41.35 5.27
C LYS A 775 35.22 40.84 4.63
#